data_AF-A0A8J2NC65-F1
#
_entry.id   AF-A0A8J2NC65-F1
#
_cell.length_a   1.000
_cell.length_b   1.000
_cell.length_c   1.000
_cell.angle_alpha   90.00
_cell.angle_beta   90.00
_cell.angle_gamma   90.00
#
_symmetry.space_group_name_H-M   'P 1'
#
loop_
_entity.id
_entity.type
_entity.pdbx_description
1 polymer ?
#
loop_
_entity_poly.entity_id
_entity_poly.type
_entity_poly.pdbx_seq_one_letter_code
_entity_poly.pdbx_strand_id
1 'polypeptide(L)'
;MARQLRREDYTVGWVCALPVELAAAQEMLDEEHPDLERNAADNDENLYALGSIGGHNVAIVCLPAGRIGNNPAAAVATQMRATFKKIRFGLMVGIGGGVPSAEADVRLGDVVVSQPQGKHGGVVQYDSGKATASGFERTGALNSPPQVLLAAVAKVRANELRGRSKLCDHITKLEGIGKFQRSRAGLDVLFEAAYEHEGGQTCDKCSSDRHEAREPRDSEEEVSVHHGTIASGNQVIKDAAVRDKLSTELGGVLCFEMEAAGLMNSFPCLVIRGICDYADSHKNKRWQPYAAATAAAYAKEVLSVIPPAEVAKSRTAEEAIREASGRVPTPTYYIPFLKNRYFVGRQEELRVLQQKLMVDQDCQKLSIVGLGGTGKTQVALQFAYSVKERWPEYSILWVPALSMESFEQACGSVARALRIPQEGGGDEDVKELVQQHLSSSRAGRWLLIVDNADDADIFFGTEQSRGIVDYLPESETGVVVYTTRTPEIAELTRGDVLELGAMDRQDAAAFLTKSLTRKDLLRDNATTAELLDELTCLPLAIAQAAAYLNRNRMSVAKYLQLLRSTEQEVVALMSREFRDDTRYKGSANAVATTWVVSFSQIREHDAAAANLLAFISIILRQVSPESIDIFDFILELYWSCSGNWDVLVAEECIGREDCDAFLDYAATFLSNIGNYYGSGDQKFLPSVSSAALTRLSKKSPKLEYLYEKISSAIITMPPYGLGFPSDTAQSAYYPGDSLITRDEISAVSRLLEKHSIFPENTRIQKVSSPKAHTFEVLRASVEHDTEPSVIEIPSLGATMKVKGGDHSGELARICASLSEAKKYAANEKQEQFLSQYIESFRTGDLEVYRNSQRTWITDKSPRVENIFGFVEPYRDPYGIRAEFEGLVAIMDLEETSKLTKLVESSSIFIKRLPWAGNDENDGKGPFEKALFEPPDFTSIHSLAYCSSIIFPGINLPNYNDIRDEFGFKNVIIANRMSAEGNKAHVSPFIDPAELDSFQRAKYPAYYWWVVLHELLGHGTGRMMAEESEGKFNFDIHNPPVSPLSGKPITTWYKLGQTWTGQFGDLATTVDECRAELVGAYLMDDVELLELLGYDENSEITAADLTYNIYLQLGTDGLRGLANFNVEHRKWGQAHSRAHFAILKCLLTDSNGCVTVDYNPQSKSLIVRVDRSKIVSHGKPALGRMLLRLHLCRCTADVQSCREYYEELSWVHAEHLAWREIVLAKQEPRWVFVQANTFLRGEEVVLKEYAATAKGVIQSWAERQV
;
A
#
# COMPACT_ATOMS: atom_id res chain seq x y z
N MET A 1 19.77 -47.68 -48.21
CA MET A 1 19.86 -48.30 -46.87
C MET A 1 18.73 -47.71 -46.04
N ALA A 2 17.83 -48.53 -45.49
CA ALA A 2 16.75 -48.05 -44.64
C ALA A 2 17.35 -47.31 -43.44
N ARG A 3 16.80 -46.14 -43.10
CA ARG A 3 17.27 -45.31 -41.99
C ARG A 3 17.05 -46.11 -40.69
N GLN A 4 18.12 -46.52 -40.02
CA GLN A 4 18.02 -47.26 -38.76
C GLN A 4 17.55 -46.29 -37.67
N LEU A 5 16.24 -46.28 -37.41
CA LEU A 5 15.63 -45.46 -36.37
C LEU A 5 15.88 -46.10 -35.00
N ARG A 6 16.00 -45.26 -33.98
CA ARG A 6 16.18 -45.64 -32.58
C ARG A 6 14.88 -45.35 -31.83
N ARG A 7 14.75 -45.91 -30.62
CA ARG A 7 13.58 -45.68 -29.75
C ARG A 7 13.33 -44.20 -29.46
N GLU A 8 14.40 -43.40 -29.39
CA GLU A 8 14.33 -41.95 -29.17
C GLU A 8 13.77 -41.17 -30.38
N ASP A 9 13.66 -41.80 -31.55
CA ASP A 9 13.13 -41.14 -32.74
C ASP A 9 11.60 -41.18 -32.80
N TYR A 10 10.93 -41.95 -31.92
CA TYR A 10 9.47 -42.08 -31.84
C TYR A 10 8.88 -41.05 -30.88
N THR A 11 7.94 -40.25 -31.38
CA THR A 11 7.40 -39.08 -30.67
C THR A 11 5.90 -39.15 -30.42
N VAL A 12 5.20 -40.10 -31.03
CA VAL A 12 3.75 -40.30 -30.87
C VAL A 12 3.49 -41.73 -30.44
N GLY A 13 2.69 -41.90 -29.38
CA GLY A 13 2.16 -43.21 -29.00
C GLY A 13 0.73 -43.40 -29.49
N TRP A 14 0.37 -44.63 -29.86
CA TRP A 14 -1.00 -44.98 -30.26
C TRP A 14 -1.41 -46.26 -29.53
N VAL A 15 -2.45 -46.19 -28.71
CA VAL A 15 -2.94 -47.31 -27.91
C VAL A 15 -4.27 -47.80 -28.47
N CYS A 16 -4.36 -49.11 -28.70
CA CYS A 16 -5.54 -49.83 -29.15
C CYS A 16 -5.96 -50.86 -28.07
N ALA A 17 -7.26 -51.09 -27.89
CA ALA A 17 -7.78 -52.09 -26.97
C ALA A 17 -7.92 -53.48 -27.62
N LEU A 18 -8.23 -53.53 -28.92
CA LEU A 18 -8.56 -54.76 -29.64
C LEU A 18 -7.65 -54.99 -30.86
N PRO A 19 -7.39 -56.26 -31.25
CA PRO A 19 -6.60 -56.57 -32.45
C PRO A 19 -7.16 -55.99 -33.76
N VAL A 20 -8.48 -55.80 -33.83
CA VAL A 20 -9.12 -55.17 -35.01
C VAL A 20 -8.81 -53.68 -35.10
N GLU A 21 -8.63 -53.01 -33.96
CA GLU A 21 -8.22 -51.61 -33.87
C GLU A 21 -6.73 -51.46 -34.19
N LEU A 22 -5.89 -52.40 -33.72
CA LEU A 22 -4.48 -52.45 -34.10
C LEU A 22 -4.31 -52.60 -35.62
N ALA A 23 -5.04 -53.53 -36.24
CA ALA A 23 -4.99 -53.72 -37.68
C ALA A 23 -5.41 -52.46 -38.46
N ALA A 24 -6.46 -51.76 -38.00
CA ALA A 24 -6.86 -50.50 -38.60
C ALA A 24 -5.79 -49.40 -38.44
N ALA A 25 -5.15 -49.32 -37.27
CA ALA A 25 -4.09 -48.35 -36.98
C ALA A 25 -2.82 -48.60 -37.82
N GLN A 26 -2.40 -49.86 -37.99
CA GLN A 26 -1.25 -50.22 -38.83
C GLN A 26 -1.46 -49.81 -40.29
N GLU A 27 -2.66 -50.02 -40.83
CA GLU A 27 -2.98 -49.61 -42.19
C GLU A 27 -3.02 -48.09 -42.38
N MET A 28 -3.11 -47.31 -41.31
CA MET A 28 -2.99 -45.86 -41.36
C MET A 28 -1.55 -45.37 -41.44
N LEU A 29 -0.55 -46.23 -41.26
CA LEU A 29 0.85 -45.87 -41.47
C LEU A 29 1.11 -45.49 -42.94
N ASP A 30 1.94 -44.46 -43.13
CA ASP A 30 2.51 -44.09 -44.43
C ASP A 30 3.72 -44.97 -44.77
N GLU A 31 4.50 -45.33 -43.75
CA GLU A 31 5.66 -46.23 -43.82
C GLU A 31 5.70 -47.12 -42.58
N GLU A 32 5.93 -48.43 -42.76
CA GLU A 32 6.20 -49.37 -41.66
C GLU A 32 7.71 -49.44 -41.37
N HIS A 33 8.08 -49.40 -40.10
CA HIS A 33 9.46 -49.51 -39.64
C HIS A 33 9.71 -50.93 -39.10
N PRO A 34 10.93 -51.48 -39.25
CA PRO A 34 11.28 -52.77 -38.65
C PRO A 34 11.25 -52.72 -37.12
N ASP A 35 11.03 -53.87 -36.50
CA ASP A 35 11.08 -54.02 -35.04
C ASP A 35 12.46 -53.62 -34.48
N LEU A 36 12.46 -52.99 -33.30
CA LEU A 36 13.67 -52.61 -32.58
C LEU A 36 14.13 -53.77 -31.67
N GLU A 37 15.44 -53.96 -31.53
CA GLU A 37 15.99 -54.96 -30.61
C GLU A 37 15.52 -54.72 -29.17
N ARG A 38 15.12 -55.82 -28.49
CA ARG A 38 14.72 -55.77 -27.08
C ARG A 38 15.92 -55.48 -26.20
N ASN A 39 15.72 -54.65 -25.19
CA ASN A 39 16.72 -54.32 -24.18
C ASN A 39 16.19 -54.85 -22.85
N ALA A 40 16.89 -55.81 -22.28
CA ALA A 40 16.47 -56.52 -21.06
C ALA A 40 16.35 -55.60 -19.84
N ALA A 41 16.96 -54.41 -19.88
CA ALA A 41 16.92 -53.43 -18.80
C ALA A 41 15.59 -52.65 -18.68
N ASP A 42 14.74 -52.64 -19.71
CA ASP A 42 13.55 -51.76 -19.74
C ASP A 42 12.30 -52.38 -19.09
N ASN A 43 12.32 -53.67 -18.75
CA ASN A 43 11.22 -54.40 -18.11
C ASN A 43 9.84 -54.19 -18.79
N ASP A 44 9.85 -54.05 -20.12
CA ASP A 44 8.68 -53.86 -20.97
C ASP A 44 8.32 -55.16 -21.70
N GLU A 45 7.10 -55.65 -21.48
CA GLU A 45 6.60 -56.90 -22.08
C GLU A 45 5.76 -56.65 -23.35
N ASN A 46 5.53 -55.39 -23.72
CA ASN A 46 4.69 -55.05 -24.85
C ASN A 46 5.32 -55.39 -26.21
N LEU A 47 4.45 -55.54 -27.20
CA LEU A 47 4.81 -55.66 -28.61
C LEU A 47 4.30 -54.42 -29.34
N TYR A 48 5.20 -53.76 -30.07
CA TYR A 48 4.90 -52.51 -30.77
C TYR A 48 4.93 -52.73 -32.27
N ALA A 49 3.94 -52.16 -32.98
CA ALA A 49 4.06 -51.89 -34.40
C ALA A 49 4.61 -50.47 -34.58
N LEU A 50 5.64 -50.33 -35.41
CA LEU A 50 6.37 -49.09 -35.57
C LEU A 50 6.19 -48.55 -36.99
N GLY A 51 6.02 -47.24 -37.14
CA GLY A 51 5.92 -46.63 -38.47
C GLY A 51 5.92 -45.12 -38.43
N SER A 52 5.51 -44.49 -39.53
CA SER A 52 5.31 -43.05 -39.61
C SER A 52 3.94 -42.65 -40.18
N ILE A 53 3.42 -41.51 -39.71
CA ILE A 53 2.18 -40.87 -40.21
C ILE A 53 2.43 -39.37 -40.30
N GLY A 54 2.22 -38.76 -41.47
CA GLY A 54 2.30 -37.31 -41.65
C GLY A 54 3.67 -36.71 -41.28
N GLY A 55 4.74 -37.51 -41.35
CA GLY A 55 6.09 -37.13 -40.94
C GLY A 55 6.42 -37.32 -39.45
N HIS A 56 5.49 -37.90 -38.66
CA HIS A 56 5.73 -38.29 -37.27
C HIS A 56 6.05 -39.77 -37.16
N ASN A 57 7.01 -40.15 -36.32
CA ASN A 57 7.28 -41.56 -36.01
C ASN A 57 6.36 -42.02 -34.87
N VAL A 58 5.57 -43.06 -35.13
CA VAL A 58 4.48 -43.54 -34.27
C VAL A 58 4.82 -44.94 -33.74
N ALA A 59 4.67 -45.13 -32.43
CA ALA A 59 4.72 -46.43 -31.78
C ALA A 59 3.29 -46.87 -31.41
N ILE A 60 2.81 -47.93 -32.03
CA ILE A 60 1.45 -48.45 -31.85
C ILE A 60 1.49 -49.70 -30.98
N VAL A 61 0.60 -49.79 -29.99
CA VAL A 61 0.49 -50.94 -29.08
C VAL A 61 -0.97 -51.37 -28.95
N CYS A 62 -1.18 -52.67 -28.80
CA CYS A 62 -2.48 -53.23 -28.45
C CYS A 62 -2.44 -53.79 -27.02
N LEU A 63 -3.54 -53.65 -26.28
CA LEU A 63 -3.67 -54.31 -24.98
C LEU A 63 -3.51 -55.83 -25.10
N PRO A 64 -3.00 -56.51 -24.05
CA PRO A 64 -2.86 -57.96 -24.05
C PRO A 64 -4.20 -58.66 -24.35
N ALA A 65 -4.16 -59.70 -25.17
CA ALA A 65 -5.37 -60.41 -25.59
C ALA A 65 -6.21 -60.87 -24.38
N GLY A 66 -7.49 -60.48 -24.38
CA GLY A 66 -8.43 -60.82 -23.30
C GLY A 66 -8.33 -59.95 -22.04
N ARG A 67 -7.46 -58.92 -22.02
CA ARG A 67 -7.34 -57.96 -20.92
C ARG A 67 -7.69 -56.55 -21.41
N ILE A 68 -8.94 -56.15 -21.21
CA ILE A 68 -9.46 -54.80 -21.50
C ILE A 68 -9.72 -54.04 -20.21
N GLY A 69 -10.00 -52.73 -20.31
CA GLY A 69 -10.29 -51.88 -19.16
C GLY A 69 -9.16 -50.94 -18.77
N ASN A 70 -9.39 -50.16 -17.70
CA ASN A 70 -8.49 -49.10 -17.26
C ASN A 70 -7.09 -49.60 -16.82
N ASN A 71 -7.03 -50.73 -16.10
CA ASN A 71 -5.76 -51.23 -15.55
C ASN A 71 -4.79 -51.73 -16.64
N PRO A 72 -5.21 -52.58 -17.59
CA PRO A 72 -4.35 -52.95 -18.73
C PRO A 72 -3.92 -51.72 -19.55
N ALA A 73 -4.82 -50.77 -19.79
CA ALA A 73 -4.51 -49.56 -20.54
C ALA A 73 -3.43 -48.71 -19.87
N ALA A 74 -3.54 -48.48 -18.56
CA ALA A 74 -2.54 -47.76 -17.79
C ALA A 74 -1.17 -48.47 -17.77
N ALA A 75 -1.16 -49.80 -17.64
CA ALA A 75 0.07 -50.59 -17.61
C ALA A 75 0.84 -50.50 -18.94
N VAL A 76 0.13 -50.68 -20.05
CA VAL A 76 0.69 -50.62 -21.41
C VAL A 76 1.23 -49.23 -21.72
N ALA A 77 0.48 -48.18 -21.42
CA ALA A 77 0.94 -46.81 -21.66
C ALA A 77 2.15 -46.41 -20.79
N THR A 78 2.19 -46.88 -19.55
CA THR A 78 3.33 -46.65 -18.65
C THR A 78 4.61 -47.30 -19.19
N GLN A 79 4.51 -48.55 -19.62
CA GLN A 79 5.64 -49.28 -20.22
C GLN A 79 6.06 -48.68 -21.57
N MET A 80 5.10 -48.29 -22.42
CA MET A 80 5.36 -47.56 -23.68
C MET A 80 6.16 -46.29 -23.43
N ARG A 81 5.77 -45.47 -22.45
CA ARG A 81 6.48 -44.24 -22.12
C ARG A 81 7.89 -44.51 -21.62
N ALA A 82 8.08 -45.57 -20.82
CA ALA A 82 9.38 -45.98 -20.33
C ALA A 82 10.33 -46.41 -21.47
N THR A 83 9.80 -47.15 -22.45
CA THR A 83 10.55 -47.63 -23.62
C THR A 83 10.84 -46.53 -24.64
N PHE A 84 9.87 -45.66 -24.91
CA PHE A 84 9.96 -44.57 -25.88
C PHE A 84 9.94 -43.21 -25.18
N LYS A 85 11.08 -42.86 -24.57
CA LYS A 85 11.24 -41.66 -23.72
C LYS A 85 10.98 -40.33 -24.41
N LYS A 86 10.94 -40.30 -25.75
CA LYS A 86 10.71 -39.09 -26.55
C LYS A 86 9.26 -38.95 -27.04
N ILE A 87 8.35 -39.86 -26.66
CA ILE A 87 6.91 -39.68 -26.86
C ILE A 87 6.48 -38.36 -26.22
N ARG A 88 5.72 -37.57 -26.97
CA ARG A 88 5.21 -36.25 -26.57
C ARG A 88 3.75 -36.32 -26.17
N PHE A 89 2.97 -37.05 -26.94
CA PHE A 89 1.56 -37.30 -26.69
C PHE A 89 1.13 -38.66 -27.26
N GLY A 90 -0.02 -39.11 -26.80
CA GLY A 90 -0.66 -40.34 -27.23
C GLY A 90 -1.95 -40.12 -28.00
N LEU A 91 -2.43 -41.16 -28.65
CA LEU A 91 -3.81 -41.32 -29.07
C LEU A 91 -4.36 -42.60 -28.45
N MET A 92 -5.56 -42.55 -27.88
CA MET A 92 -6.33 -43.73 -27.55
C MET A 92 -7.41 -43.89 -28.61
N VAL A 93 -7.22 -44.82 -29.53
CA VAL A 93 -8.09 -45.00 -30.69
C VAL A 93 -8.71 -46.37 -30.65
N GLY A 94 -10.02 -46.43 -30.79
CA GLY A 94 -10.73 -47.69 -30.84
C GLY A 94 -12.22 -47.49 -30.99
N ILE A 95 -13.00 -48.42 -30.47
CA ILE A 95 -14.46 -48.40 -30.58
C ILE A 95 -15.16 -48.01 -29.27
N GLY A 96 -16.39 -47.54 -29.36
CA GLY A 96 -17.24 -47.21 -28.21
C GLY A 96 -18.73 -47.35 -28.52
N GLY A 97 -19.56 -47.31 -27.48
CA GLY A 97 -21.02 -47.30 -27.61
C GLY A 97 -21.55 -45.88 -27.66
N GLY A 98 -22.27 -45.51 -28.72
CA GLY A 98 -22.78 -44.15 -28.95
C GLY A 98 -24.01 -43.83 -28.10
N VAL A 99 -24.19 -42.55 -27.81
CA VAL A 99 -25.34 -42.02 -27.10
C VAL A 99 -26.07 -41.02 -28.01
N PRO A 100 -27.13 -41.45 -28.72
CA PRO A 100 -27.94 -40.53 -29.52
C PRO A 100 -28.73 -39.58 -28.63
N SER A 101 -28.79 -38.29 -28.98
CA SER A 101 -29.65 -37.30 -28.32
C SER A 101 -30.26 -36.33 -29.35
N ALA A 102 -31.16 -35.45 -28.90
CA ALA A 102 -31.73 -34.41 -29.75
C ALA A 102 -30.66 -33.40 -30.21
N GLU A 103 -29.64 -33.17 -29.40
CA GLU A 103 -28.53 -32.24 -29.66
C GLU A 103 -27.40 -32.86 -30.48
N ALA A 104 -27.23 -34.18 -30.41
CA ALA A 104 -26.19 -34.92 -31.13
C ALA A 104 -26.74 -36.22 -31.73
N ASP A 105 -26.94 -36.23 -33.05
CA ASP A 105 -27.42 -37.38 -33.82
C ASP A 105 -26.29 -38.41 -34.07
N VAL A 106 -25.78 -39.03 -33.00
CA VAL A 106 -24.71 -40.04 -33.05
C VAL A 106 -25.21 -41.31 -33.73
N ARG A 107 -24.51 -41.81 -34.75
CA ARG A 107 -24.85 -43.01 -35.53
C ARG A 107 -23.75 -44.07 -35.53
N LEU A 108 -24.11 -45.32 -35.85
CA LEU A 108 -23.11 -46.38 -36.02
C LEU A 108 -22.15 -46.03 -37.18
N GLY A 109 -20.84 -46.17 -36.94
CA GLY A 109 -19.78 -45.77 -37.86
C GLY A 109 -19.27 -44.35 -37.67
N ASP A 110 -20.02 -43.47 -36.98
CA ASP A 110 -19.54 -42.12 -36.63
C ASP A 110 -18.30 -42.18 -35.72
N VAL A 111 -17.61 -41.04 -35.62
CA VAL A 111 -16.46 -40.87 -34.75
C VAL A 111 -16.79 -39.87 -33.65
N VAL A 112 -16.52 -40.22 -32.40
CA VAL A 112 -16.59 -39.32 -31.24
C VAL A 112 -15.18 -39.02 -30.75
N VAL A 113 -14.90 -37.73 -30.54
CA VAL A 113 -13.58 -37.22 -30.15
C VAL A 113 -13.69 -36.50 -28.82
N SER A 114 -12.84 -36.86 -27.86
CA SER A 114 -12.83 -36.22 -26.54
C SER A 114 -12.48 -34.74 -26.65
N GLN A 115 -13.38 -33.85 -26.22
CA GLN A 115 -13.15 -32.41 -26.17
C GLN A 115 -13.58 -31.87 -24.80
N PRO A 116 -12.76 -31.03 -24.13
CA PRO A 116 -13.14 -30.39 -22.88
C PRO A 116 -14.44 -29.59 -23.00
N GLN A 117 -15.40 -29.84 -22.10
CA GLN A 117 -16.69 -29.16 -22.08
C GLN A 117 -17.24 -29.09 -20.64
N GLY A 118 -17.78 -27.93 -20.26
CA GLY A 118 -18.31 -27.72 -18.91
C GLY A 118 -17.26 -27.99 -17.82
N LYS A 119 -17.54 -28.96 -16.95
CA LYS A 119 -16.67 -29.34 -15.82
C LYS A 119 -15.75 -30.52 -16.13
N HIS A 120 -15.77 -31.07 -17.34
CA HIS A 120 -15.04 -32.28 -17.72
C HIS A 120 -13.89 -31.99 -18.69
N GLY A 121 -12.75 -32.64 -18.50
CA GLY A 121 -11.57 -32.53 -19.38
C GLY A 121 -11.74 -33.17 -20.76
N GLY A 122 -12.94 -33.60 -21.12
CA GLY A 122 -13.27 -34.34 -22.36
C GLY A 122 -13.45 -35.84 -22.14
N VAL A 123 -13.01 -36.37 -21.00
CA VAL A 123 -13.34 -37.72 -20.52
C VAL A 123 -13.80 -37.62 -19.07
N VAL A 124 -14.81 -38.41 -18.70
CA VAL A 124 -15.29 -38.53 -17.32
C VAL A 124 -15.32 -39.99 -16.89
N GLN A 125 -14.71 -40.31 -15.74
CA GLN A 125 -14.83 -41.65 -15.17
C GLN A 125 -16.16 -41.76 -14.42
N TYR A 126 -17.14 -42.47 -14.99
CA TYR A 126 -18.51 -42.46 -14.46
C TYR A 126 -18.71 -43.40 -13.26
N ASP A 127 -17.82 -44.38 -13.07
CA ASP A 127 -17.92 -45.44 -12.06
C ASP A 127 -16.96 -45.29 -10.87
N SER A 128 -16.29 -44.13 -10.74
CA SER A 128 -15.38 -43.82 -9.63
C SER A 128 -15.94 -42.73 -8.70
N GLY A 129 -16.10 -43.07 -7.42
CA GLY A 129 -16.84 -42.23 -6.47
C GLY A 129 -17.18 -42.95 -5.17
N LYS A 130 -17.83 -42.22 -4.27
CA LYS A 130 -18.31 -42.71 -2.97
C LYS A 130 -19.78 -43.12 -3.11
N ALA A 131 -20.09 -44.36 -2.74
CA ALA A 131 -21.48 -44.76 -2.53
C ALA A 131 -21.96 -44.19 -1.18
N THR A 132 -22.99 -43.35 -1.21
CA THR A 132 -23.62 -42.76 -0.02
C THR A 132 -25.08 -43.19 0.09
N ALA A 133 -25.71 -42.91 1.23
CA ALA A 133 -27.15 -43.20 1.42
C ALA A 133 -28.06 -42.41 0.45
N SER A 134 -27.58 -41.29 -0.10
CA SER A 134 -28.31 -40.46 -1.07
C SER A 134 -27.96 -40.75 -2.54
N GLY A 135 -26.99 -41.63 -2.82
CA GLY A 135 -26.61 -42.02 -4.17
C GLY A 135 -25.11 -42.17 -4.38
N PHE A 136 -24.68 -42.27 -5.64
CA PHE A 136 -23.26 -42.34 -5.99
C PHE A 136 -22.70 -40.93 -6.21
N GLU A 137 -21.74 -40.53 -5.38
CA GLU A 137 -21.06 -39.24 -5.48
C GLU A 137 -19.70 -39.43 -6.17
N ARG A 138 -19.56 -38.93 -7.40
CA ARG A 138 -18.32 -39.03 -8.17
C ARG A 138 -17.21 -38.19 -7.53
N THR A 139 -16.01 -38.76 -7.45
CA THR A 139 -14.83 -38.09 -6.88
C THR A 139 -13.66 -38.12 -7.84
N GLY A 140 -12.97 -36.99 -7.98
CA GLY A 140 -11.81 -36.83 -8.84
C GLY A 140 -12.13 -36.22 -10.21
N ALA A 141 -11.07 -35.81 -10.91
CA ALA A 141 -11.12 -35.27 -12.26
C ALA A 141 -10.04 -35.94 -13.12
N LEU A 142 -10.33 -36.14 -14.41
CA LEU A 142 -9.37 -36.61 -15.40
C LEU A 142 -8.79 -35.41 -16.16
N ASN A 143 -7.50 -35.48 -16.51
CA ASN A 143 -6.83 -34.46 -17.31
C ASN A 143 -7.48 -34.28 -18.69
N SER A 144 -7.21 -33.13 -19.33
CA SER A 144 -7.62 -32.85 -20.70
C SER A 144 -6.57 -33.31 -21.73
N PRO A 145 -6.99 -33.55 -23.00
CA PRO A 145 -6.06 -33.80 -24.08
C PRO A 145 -5.04 -32.66 -24.26
N PRO A 146 -3.79 -32.96 -24.67
CA PRO A 146 -2.77 -31.96 -24.98
C PRO A 146 -3.22 -30.85 -25.92
N GLN A 147 -2.76 -29.63 -25.67
CA GLN A 147 -3.13 -28.45 -26.47
C GLN A 147 -2.81 -28.61 -27.96
N VAL A 148 -1.71 -29.29 -28.31
CA VAL A 148 -1.35 -29.57 -29.70
C VAL A 148 -2.39 -30.44 -30.41
N LEU A 149 -2.99 -31.41 -29.69
CA LEU A 149 -4.05 -32.26 -30.22
C LEU A 149 -5.38 -31.52 -30.31
N LEU A 150 -5.71 -30.67 -29.34
CA LEU A 150 -6.92 -29.82 -29.40
C LEU A 150 -6.86 -28.81 -30.56
N ALA A 151 -5.68 -28.20 -30.79
CA ALA A 151 -5.46 -27.32 -31.94
C ALA A 151 -5.55 -28.08 -33.27
N ALA A 152 -5.07 -29.32 -33.31
CA ALA A 152 -5.21 -30.19 -34.47
C ALA A 152 -6.68 -30.52 -34.75
N VAL A 153 -7.48 -30.89 -33.74
CA VAL A 153 -8.92 -31.13 -33.86
C VAL A 153 -9.64 -29.90 -34.41
N ALA A 154 -9.35 -28.70 -33.89
CA ALA A 154 -9.92 -27.45 -34.41
C ALA A 154 -9.58 -27.23 -35.89
N LYS A 155 -8.35 -27.55 -36.31
CA LYS A 155 -7.90 -27.44 -37.70
C LYS A 155 -8.54 -28.48 -38.62
N VAL A 156 -8.70 -29.73 -38.18
CA VAL A 156 -9.42 -30.76 -38.92
C VAL A 156 -10.88 -30.35 -39.14
N ARG A 157 -11.57 -29.90 -38.07
CA ARG A 157 -12.94 -29.39 -38.16
C ARG A 157 -13.08 -28.19 -39.10
N ALA A 158 -12.09 -27.30 -39.10
CA ALA A 158 -12.06 -26.18 -40.05
C ALA A 158 -11.86 -26.64 -41.51
N ASN A 159 -11.16 -27.75 -41.74
CA ASN A 159 -11.01 -28.33 -43.09
C ASN A 159 -12.29 -29.03 -43.54
N GLU A 160 -12.97 -29.74 -42.64
CA GLU A 160 -14.28 -30.36 -42.87
C GLU A 160 -15.32 -29.31 -43.32
N LEU A 161 -15.46 -28.21 -42.56
CA LEU A 161 -16.34 -27.09 -42.94
C LEU A 161 -16.00 -26.43 -44.29
N ARG A 162 -14.80 -26.66 -44.81
CA ARG A 162 -14.33 -26.14 -46.10
C ARG A 162 -14.41 -27.16 -47.23
N GLY A 163 -14.93 -28.36 -46.98
CA GLY A 163 -14.93 -29.48 -47.92
C GLY A 163 -13.52 -29.94 -48.29
N ARG A 164 -12.57 -29.84 -47.35
CA ARG A 164 -11.15 -30.23 -47.51
C ARG A 164 -10.74 -31.37 -46.58
N SER A 165 -11.70 -32.05 -45.98
CA SER A 165 -11.47 -33.25 -45.17
C SER A 165 -10.88 -34.36 -46.04
N LYS A 166 -9.97 -35.15 -45.48
CA LYS A 166 -9.42 -36.36 -46.10
C LYS A 166 -9.94 -37.63 -45.44
N LEU A 167 -10.91 -37.52 -44.54
CA LEU A 167 -11.46 -38.65 -43.80
C LEU A 167 -11.94 -39.77 -44.71
N CYS A 168 -12.73 -39.45 -45.74
CA CYS A 168 -13.25 -40.42 -46.70
C CYS A 168 -12.14 -41.12 -47.49
N ASP A 169 -11.08 -40.40 -47.88
CA ASP A 169 -9.92 -40.99 -48.58
C ASP A 169 -9.22 -42.02 -47.68
N HIS A 170 -9.07 -41.71 -46.39
CA HIS A 170 -8.46 -42.59 -45.41
C HIS A 170 -9.33 -43.81 -45.11
N ILE A 171 -10.66 -43.65 -45.01
CA ILE A 171 -11.62 -44.76 -44.85
C ILE A 171 -11.56 -45.70 -46.06
N THR A 172 -11.57 -45.15 -47.28
CA THR A 172 -11.53 -45.94 -48.53
C THR A 172 -10.31 -46.86 -48.59
N LYS A 173 -9.15 -46.43 -48.06
CA LYS A 173 -7.95 -47.28 -47.95
C LYS A 173 -8.22 -48.54 -47.14
N LEU A 174 -8.91 -48.41 -46.00
CA LEU A 174 -9.25 -49.53 -45.11
C LEU A 174 -10.34 -50.43 -45.70
N GLU A 175 -11.31 -49.87 -46.42
CA GLU A 175 -12.36 -50.64 -47.09
C GLU A 175 -11.84 -51.58 -48.18
N GLY A 176 -10.63 -51.32 -48.71
CA GLY A 176 -9.91 -52.25 -49.58
C GLY A 176 -9.63 -53.61 -48.91
N ILE A 177 -9.65 -53.66 -47.58
CA ILE A 177 -9.56 -54.88 -46.78
C ILE A 177 -10.99 -55.30 -46.43
N GLY A 178 -11.43 -56.42 -46.99
CA GLY A 178 -12.83 -56.86 -46.93
C GLY A 178 -13.48 -56.88 -45.53
N LYS A 179 -12.71 -57.00 -44.45
CA LYS A 179 -13.24 -56.97 -43.07
C LYS A 179 -13.71 -55.58 -42.62
N PHE A 180 -13.16 -54.51 -43.17
CA PHE A 180 -13.43 -53.12 -42.81
C PHE A 180 -14.45 -52.44 -43.74
N GLN A 181 -15.06 -53.18 -44.69
CA GLN A 181 -16.06 -52.62 -45.60
C GLN A 181 -17.34 -52.22 -44.87
N ARG A 182 -17.84 -51.01 -45.15
CA ARG A 182 -19.13 -50.52 -44.66
C ARG A 182 -20.28 -51.47 -44.90
N SER A 183 -20.33 -52.08 -46.09
CA SER A 183 -21.38 -53.01 -46.52
C SER A 183 -21.46 -54.28 -45.67
N ARG A 184 -20.40 -54.62 -44.92
CA ARG A 184 -20.37 -55.77 -44.01
C ARG A 184 -20.76 -55.44 -42.57
N ALA A 185 -20.85 -54.16 -42.22
CA ALA A 185 -21.20 -53.72 -40.86
C ALA A 185 -22.70 -53.92 -40.56
N GLY A 186 -23.55 -53.92 -41.59
CA GLY A 186 -25.02 -54.02 -41.47
C GLY A 186 -25.71 -52.66 -41.53
N LEU A 187 -27.02 -52.64 -41.28
CA LEU A 187 -27.80 -51.39 -41.21
C LEU A 187 -27.55 -50.68 -39.88
N ASP A 188 -27.62 -49.34 -39.91
CA ASP A 188 -27.66 -48.54 -38.70
C ASP A 188 -29.09 -48.54 -38.15
N VAL A 189 -29.29 -49.20 -37.01
CA VAL A 189 -30.61 -49.39 -36.40
C VAL A 189 -30.54 -48.99 -34.94
N LEU A 190 -31.36 -48.02 -34.56
CA LEU A 190 -31.59 -47.63 -33.18
C LEU A 190 -32.95 -48.17 -32.75
N PHE A 191 -33.00 -48.87 -31.62
CA PHE A 191 -34.25 -49.37 -31.04
C PHE A 191 -34.78 -48.43 -29.96
N GLU A 192 -36.09 -48.47 -29.71
CA GLU A 192 -36.71 -47.80 -28.56
C GLU A 192 -35.97 -48.15 -27.27
N ALA A 193 -35.68 -47.15 -26.42
CA ALA A 193 -34.86 -47.35 -25.22
C ALA A 193 -35.43 -48.37 -24.21
N ALA A 194 -36.75 -48.62 -24.25
CA ALA A 194 -37.43 -49.59 -23.38
C ALA A 194 -37.52 -51.00 -23.98
N TYR A 195 -37.09 -51.21 -25.22
CA TYR A 195 -37.16 -52.50 -25.89
C TYR A 195 -35.89 -53.31 -25.62
N GLU A 196 -36.07 -54.56 -25.19
CA GLU A 196 -34.98 -55.47 -24.86
C GLU A 196 -34.71 -56.47 -25.98
N HIS A 197 -33.43 -56.78 -26.19
CA HIS A 197 -32.99 -57.73 -27.20
C HIS A 197 -33.57 -59.14 -27.00
N GLU A 198 -34.21 -59.69 -28.03
CA GLU A 198 -34.92 -60.99 -27.98
C GLU A 198 -34.01 -62.23 -27.91
N GLY A 199 -32.68 -62.02 -27.82
CA GLY A 199 -31.68 -63.06 -27.63
C GLY A 199 -31.09 -63.62 -28.93
N GLY A 200 -29.82 -64.04 -28.86
CA GLY A 200 -28.99 -64.38 -30.02
C GLY A 200 -27.79 -63.44 -30.16
N GLN A 201 -26.91 -63.69 -31.13
CA GLN A 201 -25.67 -62.87 -31.31
C GLN A 201 -25.90 -61.59 -32.13
N THR A 202 -27.07 -61.45 -32.76
CA THR A 202 -27.44 -60.38 -33.71
C THR A 202 -28.91 -60.03 -33.53
N CYS A 203 -29.33 -58.84 -33.95
CA CYS A 203 -30.72 -58.36 -33.86
C CYS A 203 -31.64 -58.93 -34.95
N ASP A 204 -31.25 -60.02 -35.62
CA ASP A 204 -32.03 -60.61 -36.72
C ASP A 204 -33.39 -61.17 -36.24
N LYS A 205 -33.58 -61.32 -34.92
CA LYS A 205 -34.85 -61.74 -34.28
C LYS A 205 -35.65 -60.58 -33.67
N CYS A 206 -35.06 -59.39 -33.57
CA CYS A 206 -35.73 -58.23 -32.98
C CYS A 206 -36.78 -57.66 -33.93
N SER A 207 -37.89 -57.16 -33.38
CA SER A 207 -38.99 -56.61 -34.15
C SER A 207 -38.61 -55.28 -34.80
N SER A 208 -38.83 -55.17 -36.12
CA SER A 208 -38.64 -53.92 -36.87
C SER A 208 -39.61 -52.81 -36.46
N ASP A 209 -40.73 -53.15 -35.82
CA ASP A 209 -41.71 -52.16 -35.36
C ASP A 209 -41.22 -51.35 -34.15
N ARG A 210 -40.10 -51.77 -33.54
CA ARG A 210 -39.45 -51.12 -32.39
C ARG A 210 -38.27 -50.24 -32.78
N HIS A 211 -38.09 -49.98 -34.07
CA HIS A 211 -37.06 -49.08 -34.57
C HIS A 211 -37.47 -47.62 -34.31
N GLU A 212 -36.55 -46.84 -33.76
CA GLU A 212 -36.69 -45.39 -33.67
C GLU A 212 -36.59 -44.78 -35.08
N ALA A 213 -37.62 -44.02 -35.46
CA ALA A 213 -37.63 -43.32 -36.74
C ALA A 213 -36.64 -42.13 -36.68
N ARG A 214 -35.64 -42.13 -37.58
CA ARG A 214 -34.64 -41.05 -37.68
C ARG A 214 -34.66 -40.44 -39.06
N GLU A 215 -34.58 -39.11 -39.11
CA GLU A 215 -34.50 -38.37 -40.38
C GLU A 215 -33.24 -38.79 -41.16
N PRO A 216 -33.31 -38.92 -42.50
CA PRO A 216 -32.13 -39.06 -43.35
C PRO A 216 -31.16 -37.88 -43.13
N ARG A 217 -29.85 -38.13 -43.16
CA ARG A 217 -28.87 -37.03 -43.14
C ARG A 217 -28.89 -36.29 -44.48
N ASP A 218 -28.76 -34.95 -44.43
CA ASP A 218 -28.67 -34.09 -45.61
C ASP A 218 -27.35 -34.24 -46.40
N SER A 219 -26.33 -34.89 -45.82
CA SER A 219 -24.98 -35.02 -46.40
C SER A 219 -24.81 -36.30 -47.23
N GLU A 220 -24.12 -36.19 -48.37
CA GLU A 220 -23.56 -37.35 -49.10
C GLU A 220 -22.45 -38.09 -48.31
N GLU A 221 -22.03 -37.53 -47.16
CA GLU A 221 -21.01 -38.10 -46.28
C GLU A 221 -21.63 -39.14 -45.32
N GLU A 222 -21.12 -40.38 -45.40
CA GLU A 222 -21.61 -41.54 -44.66
C GLU A 222 -21.17 -41.58 -43.17
N VAL A 223 -20.20 -40.75 -42.78
CA VAL A 223 -19.60 -40.73 -41.43
C VAL A 223 -19.53 -39.30 -40.92
N SER A 224 -20.04 -39.06 -39.70
CA SER A 224 -19.94 -37.75 -39.04
C SER A 224 -19.00 -37.80 -37.82
N VAL A 225 -18.34 -36.67 -37.54
CA VAL A 225 -17.45 -36.52 -36.38
C VAL A 225 -18.08 -35.64 -35.32
N HIS A 226 -18.22 -36.17 -34.11
CA HIS A 226 -18.79 -35.47 -32.96
C HIS A 226 -17.70 -35.16 -31.93
N HIS A 227 -17.74 -33.97 -31.33
CA HIS A 227 -16.76 -33.52 -30.35
C HIS A 227 -17.43 -33.19 -29.02
N GLY A 228 -16.99 -33.84 -27.93
CA GLY A 228 -17.59 -33.64 -26.62
C GLY A 228 -17.06 -34.59 -25.56
N THR A 229 -17.84 -34.77 -24.49
CA THR A 229 -17.44 -35.59 -23.33
C THR A 229 -17.67 -37.08 -23.59
N ILE A 230 -16.65 -37.90 -23.33
CA ILE A 230 -16.70 -39.37 -23.39
C ILE A 230 -16.77 -39.94 -21.97
N ALA A 231 -17.72 -40.85 -21.71
CA ALA A 231 -17.82 -41.56 -20.44
C ALA A 231 -16.95 -42.83 -20.45
N SER A 232 -16.07 -42.96 -19.46
CA SER A 232 -15.12 -44.06 -19.34
C SER A 232 -15.32 -44.83 -18.04
N GLY A 233 -15.25 -46.16 -18.06
CA GLY A 233 -15.38 -46.96 -16.83
C GLY A 233 -15.11 -48.45 -17.03
N ASN A 234 -14.92 -49.18 -15.94
CA ASN A 234 -14.74 -50.63 -15.97
C ASN A 234 -16.07 -51.39 -16.13
N GLN A 235 -17.21 -50.71 -15.98
CA GLN A 235 -18.52 -51.29 -16.24
C GLN A 235 -18.88 -51.22 -17.73
N VAL A 236 -19.63 -52.22 -18.19
CA VAL A 236 -20.14 -52.27 -19.57
C VAL A 236 -21.59 -51.86 -19.53
N ILE A 237 -21.94 -50.75 -20.18
CA ILE A 237 -23.34 -50.36 -20.34
C ILE A 237 -23.97 -51.24 -21.44
N LYS A 238 -25.13 -51.84 -21.11
CA LYS A 238 -25.93 -52.69 -22.00
C LYS A 238 -27.44 -52.44 -21.83
N ASP A 239 -27.80 -51.29 -21.30
CA ASP A 239 -29.17 -50.94 -20.96
C ASP A 239 -29.35 -49.48 -21.37
N ALA A 240 -30.29 -49.23 -22.28
CA ALA A 240 -30.50 -47.91 -22.86
C ALA A 240 -31.04 -46.92 -21.82
N ALA A 241 -31.86 -47.36 -20.85
CA ALA A 241 -32.36 -46.50 -19.78
C ALA A 241 -31.23 -46.08 -18.82
N VAL A 242 -30.31 -47.00 -18.49
CA VAL A 242 -29.12 -46.68 -17.69
C VAL A 242 -28.19 -45.74 -18.45
N ARG A 243 -27.98 -45.97 -19.75
CA ARG A 243 -27.21 -45.08 -20.64
C ARG A 243 -27.77 -43.66 -20.62
N ASP A 244 -29.06 -43.49 -20.85
CA ASP A 244 -29.71 -42.18 -20.96
C ASP A 244 -29.70 -41.44 -19.62
N LYS A 245 -29.92 -42.16 -18.52
CA LYS A 245 -29.81 -41.61 -17.16
C LYS A 245 -28.39 -41.11 -16.88
N LEU A 246 -27.37 -41.94 -17.11
CA LEU A 246 -25.97 -41.58 -16.88
C LEU A 246 -25.54 -40.42 -17.76
N SER A 247 -25.94 -40.41 -19.04
CA SER A 247 -25.66 -39.30 -19.94
C SER A 247 -26.21 -37.99 -19.41
N THR A 248 -27.48 -37.98 -18.99
CA THR A 248 -28.12 -36.81 -18.37
C THR A 248 -27.38 -36.32 -17.13
N GLU A 249 -27.04 -37.22 -16.21
CA GLU A 249 -26.32 -36.89 -14.96
C GLU A 249 -24.90 -36.37 -15.19
N LEU A 250 -24.29 -36.68 -16.34
CA LEU A 250 -22.94 -36.29 -16.73
C LEU A 250 -22.93 -35.09 -17.70
N GLY A 251 -24.09 -34.47 -17.96
CA GLY A 251 -24.19 -33.28 -18.81
C GLY A 251 -24.18 -33.57 -20.31
N GLY A 252 -24.66 -34.75 -20.72
CA GLY A 252 -24.83 -35.14 -22.13
C GLY A 252 -23.56 -35.74 -22.74
N VAL A 253 -23.15 -36.93 -22.29
CA VAL A 253 -21.99 -37.64 -22.87
C VAL A 253 -22.35 -38.25 -24.22
N LEU A 254 -21.38 -38.31 -25.14
CA LEU A 254 -21.59 -38.73 -26.53
C LEU A 254 -21.35 -40.21 -26.77
N CYS A 255 -20.49 -40.84 -25.95
CA CYS A 255 -20.24 -42.27 -26.00
C CYS A 255 -19.72 -42.85 -24.68
N PHE A 256 -19.86 -44.17 -24.52
CA PHE A 256 -19.29 -44.97 -23.44
C PHE A 256 -18.15 -45.86 -23.96
N GLU A 257 -17.03 -45.89 -23.26
CA GLU A 257 -15.88 -46.76 -23.51
C GLU A 257 -15.21 -47.21 -22.20
N MET A 258 -14.17 -48.05 -22.25
CA MET A 258 -13.67 -48.77 -21.07
C MET A 258 -12.21 -48.54 -20.70
N GLU A 259 -11.43 -47.79 -21.46
CA GLU A 259 -9.98 -47.71 -21.27
C GLU A 259 -9.47 -46.31 -20.95
N ALA A 260 -10.12 -45.26 -21.44
CA ALA A 260 -9.54 -43.91 -21.42
C ALA A 260 -9.29 -43.38 -20.00
N ALA A 261 -10.14 -43.71 -19.02
CA ALA A 261 -9.94 -43.28 -17.63
C ALA A 261 -8.62 -43.77 -17.03
N GLY A 262 -8.13 -44.95 -17.45
CA GLY A 262 -6.81 -45.44 -17.04
C GLY A 262 -5.64 -44.66 -17.66
N LEU A 263 -5.88 -43.97 -18.77
CA LEU A 263 -4.86 -43.28 -19.58
C LEU A 263 -4.79 -41.80 -19.27
N MET A 264 -5.93 -41.09 -19.16
CA MET A 264 -5.94 -39.62 -19.17
C MET A 264 -5.00 -38.97 -18.15
N ASN A 265 -4.83 -39.57 -16.96
CA ASN A 265 -3.93 -39.04 -15.92
C ASN A 265 -2.48 -39.51 -16.04
N SER A 266 -2.23 -40.60 -16.76
CA SER A 266 -0.93 -41.29 -16.84
C SER A 266 -0.33 -41.29 -18.25
N PHE A 267 -1.03 -40.74 -19.24
CA PHE A 267 -0.63 -40.68 -20.63
C PHE A 267 -1.38 -39.52 -21.33
N PRO A 268 -0.69 -38.43 -21.70
CA PRO A 268 -1.35 -37.27 -22.30
C PRO A 268 -1.83 -37.62 -23.70
N CYS A 269 -3.13 -37.93 -23.85
CA CYS A 269 -3.69 -38.41 -25.10
C CYS A 269 -5.01 -37.77 -25.49
N LEU A 270 -5.32 -37.83 -26.79
CA LEU A 270 -6.66 -37.60 -27.33
C LEU A 270 -7.38 -38.94 -27.48
N VAL A 271 -8.65 -39.00 -27.08
CA VAL A 271 -9.47 -40.21 -27.21
C VAL A 271 -10.37 -40.08 -28.43
N ILE A 272 -10.32 -41.08 -29.30
CA ILE A 272 -11.05 -41.14 -30.57
C ILE A 272 -11.79 -42.48 -30.62
N ARG A 273 -13.12 -42.45 -30.64
CA ARG A 273 -13.98 -43.63 -30.61
C ARG A 273 -14.86 -43.71 -31.83
N GLY A 274 -14.72 -44.78 -32.60
CA GLY A 274 -15.68 -45.16 -33.62
C GLY A 274 -16.87 -45.84 -32.99
N ILE A 275 -18.08 -45.48 -33.39
CA ILE A 275 -19.29 -45.97 -32.76
C ILE A 275 -19.69 -47.33 -33.33
N CYS A 276 -19.66 -48.37 -32.49
CA CYS A 276 -19.94 -49.75 -32.91
C CYS A 276 -21.24 -50.35 -32.35
N ASP A 277 -21.83 -49.71 -31.35
CA ASP A 277 -23.13 -50.03 -30.78
C ASP A 277 -23.72 -48.78 -30.09
N TYR A 278 -24.91 -48.89 -29.49
CA TYR A 278 -25.56 -47.78 -28.79
C TYR A 278 -25.56 -47.93 -27.27
N ALA A 279 -24.59 -48.66 -26.71
CA ALA A 279 -24.49 -48.93 -25.27
C ALA A 279 -25.80 -49.53 -24.68
N ASP A 280 -26.51 -50.34 -25.45
CA ASP A 280 -27.79 -50.96 -25.11
C ASP A 280 -27.73 -52.49 -25.18
N SER A 281 -28.88 -53.15 -25.06
CA SER A 281 -28.96 -54.61 -25.08
C SER A 281 -28.83 -55.21 -26.49
N HIS A 282 -28.92 -54.39 -27.54
CA HIS A 282 -28.83 -54.77 -28.96
C HIS A 282 -27.41 -54.81 -29.52
N LYS A 283 -26.43 -54.45 -28.70
CA LYS A 283 -25.02 -54.42 -29.12
C LYS A 283 -24.55 -55.75 -29.69
N ASN A 284 -23.82 -55.68 -30.80
CA ASN A 284 -23.25 -56.84 -31.47
C ASN A 284 -21.89 -56.50 -32.10
N LYS A 285 -21.17 -57.52 -32.59
CA LYS A 285 -19.80 -57.34 -33.07
C LYS A 285 -19.67 -56.97 -34.55
N ARG A 286 -20.77 -56.85 -35.32
CA ARG A 286 -20.72 -56.64 -36.79
C ARG A 286 -20.09 -55.29 -37.15
N TRP A 287 -20.37 -54.25 -36.37
CA TRP A 287 -19.91 -52.89 -36.63
C TRP A 287 -18.50 -52.59 -36.13
N GLN A 288 -17.92 -53.42 -35.25
CA GLN A 288 -16.61 -53.15 -34.65
C GLN A 288 -15.48 -52.93 -35.66
N PRO A 289 -15.36 -53.71 -36.76
CA PRO A 289 -14.33 -53.44 -37.75
C PRO A 289 -14.51 -52.07 -38.42
N TYR A 290 -15.69 -51.77 -38.96
CA TYR A 290 -15.93 -50.51 -39.64
C TYR A 290 -15.74 -49.30 -38.72
N ALA A 291 -16.26 -49.37 -37.49
CA ALA A 291 -16.05 -48.34 -36.47
C ALA A 291 -14.56 -48.15 -36.11
N ALA A 292 -13.79 -49.24 -35.99
CA ALA A 292 -12.35 -49.15 -35.78
C ALA A 292 -11.64 -48.47 -36.97
N ALA A 293 -12.11 -48.71 -38.19
CA ALA A 293 -11.58 -48.08 -39.39
C ALA A 293 -11.85 -46.57 -39.43
N THR A 294 -13.08 -46.13 -39.13
CA THR A 294 -13.42 -44.70 -39.12
C THR A 294 -12.65 -43.94 -38.04
N ALA A 295 -12.48 -44.53 -36.85
CA ALA A 295 -11.66 -43.99 -35.78
C ALA A 295 -10.18 -43.85 -36.17
N ALA A 296 -9.60 -44.90 -36.77
CA ALA A 296 -8.19 -44.87 -37.21
C ALA A 296 -7.96 -43.86 -38.35
N ALA A 297 -8.90 -43.77 -39.29
CA ALA A 297 -8.86 -42.78 -40.37
C ALA A 297 -8.87 -41.34 -39.83
N TYR A 298 -9.72 -41.05 -38.84
CA TYR A 298 -9.73 -39.73 -38.19
C TYR A 298 -8.44 -39.44 -37.42
N ALA A 299 -7.89 -40.43 -36.70
CA ALA A 299 -6.61 -40.30 -36.01
C ALA A 299 -5.45 -39.97 -36.98
N LYS A 300 -5.44 -40.59 -38.18
CA LYS A 300 -4.50 -40.24 -39.25
C LYS A 300 -4.65 -38.79 -39.70
N GLU A 301 -5.89 -38.33 -39.89
CA GLU A 301 -6.15 -36.96 -40.31
C GLU A 301 -5.68 -35.93 -39.25
N VAL A 302 -5.93 -36.21 -37.98
CA VAL A 302 -5.44 -35.39 -36.86
C VAL A 302 -3.91 -35.29 -36.87
N LEU A 303 -3.19 -36.41 -37.02
CA LEU A 303 -1.72 -36.38 -37.07
C LEU A 303 -1.19 -35.64 -38.31
N SER A 304 -1.90 -35.76 -39.44
CA SER A 304 -1.50 -35.16 -40.72
C SER A 304 -1.56 -33.63 -40.75
N VAL A 305 -2.37 -33.02 -39.87
CA VAL A 305 -2.45 -31.55 -39.79
C VAL A 305 -1.44 -30.93 -38.81
N ILE A 306 -0.79 -31.76 -37.98
CA ILE A 306 0.22 -31.34 -37.00
C ILE A 306 1.59 -31.31 -37.70
N PRO A 307 2.29 -30.16 -37.74
CA PRO A 307 3.65 -30.11 -38.29
C PRO A 307 4.64 -30.89 -37.40
N PRO A 308 5.53 -31.74 -37.96
CA PRO A 308 6.56 -32.46 -37.18
C PRO A 308 7.45 -31.55 -36.33
N ALA A 309 7.74 -30.34 -36.82
CA ALA A 309 8.50 -29.33 -36.08
C ALA A 309 7.80 -28.86 -34.79
N GLU A 310 6.45 -28.86 -34.75
CA GLU A 310 5.68 -28.48 -33.56
C GLU A 310 5.67 -29.60 -32.52
N VAL A 311 5.70 -30.87 -32.95
CA VAL A 311 5.84 -32.02 -32.04
C VAL A 311 7.24 -32.04 -31.42
N ALA A 312 8.30 -31.74 -32.18
CA ALA A 312 9.66 -31.67 -31.66
C ALA A 312 9.86 -30.58 -30.58
N LYS A 313 9.09 -29.49 -30.66
CA LYS A 313 9.08 -28.40 -29.65
C LYS A 313 8.21 -28.70 -28.43
N SER A 314 7.33 -29.70 -28.52
CA SER A 314 6.40 -30.06 -27.45
C SER A 314 7.12 -30.86 -26.36
N ARG A 315 6.66 -30.72 -25.11
CA ARG A 315 7.18 -31.47 -23.95
C ARG A 315 6.98 -32.97 -24.14
N THR A 316 7.85 -33.79 -23.57
CA THR A 316 7.63 -35.25 -23.52
C THR A 316 6.40 -35.56 -22.67
N ALA A 317 5.80 -36.72 -22.93
CA ALA A 317 4.71 -37.24 -22.13
C ALA A 317 5.12 -37.38 -20.65
N GLU A 318 6.37 -37.77 -20.38
CA GLU A 318 6.92 -37.89 -19.02
C GLU A 318 7.02 -36.53 -18.33
N GLU A 319 7.47 -35.50 -19.03
CA GLU A 319 7.53 -34.11 -18.52
C GLU A 319 6.11 -33.58 -18.25
N ALA A 320 5.18 -33.78 -19.18
CA ALA A 320 3.79 -33.35 -19.04
C ALA A 320 3.08 -34.05 -17.85
N ILE A 321 3.36 -35.33 -17.63
CA ILE A 321 2.79 -36.09 -16.50
C ILE A 321 3.47 -35.71 -15.18
N ARG A 322 4.80 -35.52 -15.14
CA ARG A 322 5.50 -35.09 -13.91
C ARG A 322 4.98 -33.74 -13.41
N GLU A 323 4.67 -32.83 -14.34
CA GLU A 323 4.06 -31.53 -14.06
C GLU A 323 2.58 -31.64 -13.62
N ALA A 324 1.80 -32.54 -14.21
CA ALA A 324 0.41 -32.81 -13.82
C ALA A 324 0.30 -33.59 -12.49
N SER A 325 1.30 -34.43 -12.18
CA SER A 325 1.35 -35.29 -10.98
C SER A 325 2.03 -34.64 -9.79
N GLY A 326 2.65 -33.46 -9.95
CA GLY A 326 3.43 -32.79 -8.91
C GLY A 326 4.61 -33.60 -8.36
N ARG A 327 4.99 -34.72 -9.00
CA ARG A 327 5.89 -35.74 -8.43
C ARG A 327 7.37 -35.57 -8.76
N VAL A 328 7.70 -34.61 -9.61
CA VAL A 328 9.05 -34.05 -9.64
C VAL A 328 8.85 -32.55 -9.59
N PRO A 329 9.52 -31.83 -8.67
CA PRO A 329 9.46 -30.39 -8.64
C PRO A 329 10.01 -29.94 -10.00
N THR A 330 9.10 -29.60 -10.91
CA THR A 330 9.44 -28.80 -12.08
C THR A 330 10.18 -27.61 -11.49
N PRO A 331 11.45 -27.37 -11.85
CA PRO A 331 12.24 -26.30 -11.27
C PRO A 331 11.45 -25.00 -11.30
N THR A 332 10.98 -24.59 -10.12
CA THR A 332 10.05 -23.48 -9.99
C THR A 332 10.87 -22.23 -9.80
N TYR A 333 10.60 -21.24 -10.64
CA TYR A 333 11.29 -19.96 -10.61
C TYR A 333 10.33 -18.90 -10.07
N TYR A 334 10.49 -18.52 -8.82
CA TYR A 334 9.91 -17.31 -8.25
C TYR A 334 11.03 -16.27 -8.10
N ILE A 335 11.26 -15.51 -9.17
CA ILE A 335 12.21 -14.39 -9.18
C ILE A 335 11.37 -13.14 -9.49
N PRO A 336 11.19 -12.20 -8.55
CA PRO A 336 10.31 -11.04 -8.71
C PRO A 336 10.84 -10.02 -9.72
N PHE A 337 12.06 -10.21 -10.23
CA PHE A 337 12.78 -9.29 -11.10
C PHE A 337 13.13 -9.90 -12.47
N LEU A 338 13.10 -9.07 -13.52
CA LEU A 338 13.60 -9.46 -14.84
C LEU A 338 15.13 -9.54 -14.87
N LYS A 339 15.70 -10.38 -15.76
CA LYS A 339 17.15 -10.47 -15.94
C LYS A 339 17.73 -9.11 -16.31
N ASN A 340 18.72 -8.63 -15.54
CA ASN A 340 19.39 -7.38 -15.84
C ASN A 340 20.28 -7.50 -17.10
N ARG A 341 19.76 -7.05 -18.24
CA ARG A 341 20.49 -7.05 -19.53
C ARG A 341 21.65 -6.04 -19.57
N TYR A 342 21.65 -5.07 -18.66
CA TYR A 342 22.64 -4.01 -18.53
C TYR A 342 23.73 -4.33 -17.50
N PHE A 343 23.74 -5.52 -16.90
CA PHE A 343 24.79 -5.94 -15.98
C PHE A 343 26.18 -5.84 -16.65
N VAL A 344 27.16 -5.30 -15.92
CA VAL A 344 28.54 -5.07 -16.35
C VAL A 344 29.47 -5.39 -15.19
N GLY A 345 30.62 -6.00 -15.50
CA GLY A 345 31.63 -6.32 -14.51
C GLY A 345 31.28 -7.50 -13.62
N ARG A 346 31.92 -7.53 -12.45
CA ARG A 346 31.68 -8.49 -11.34
C ARG A 346 31.84 -9.97 -11.70
N GLN A 347 32.68 -10.26 -12.71
CA GLN A 347 32.85 -11.64 -13.20
C GLN A 347 33.57 -12.52 -12.19
N GLU A 348 34.53 -11.96 -11.44
CA GLU A 348 35.23 -12.72 -10.40
C GLU A 348 34.30 -13.04 -9.23
N GLU A 349 33.49 -12.08 -8.78
CA GLU A 349 32.50 -12.27 -7.72
C GLU A 349 31.45 -13.33 -8.10
N LEU A 350 30.94 -13.27 -9.34
CA LEU A 350 30.03 -14.31 -9.87
C LEU A 350 30.72 -15.67 -10.01
N ARG A 351 32.00 -15.69 -10.40
CA ARG A 351 32.78 -16.92 -10.49
C ARG A 351 32.97 -17.53 -9.10
N VAL A 352 33.24 -16.72 -8.07
CA VAL A 352 33.34 -17.18 -6.67
C VAL A 352 32.01 -17.78 -6.21
N LEU A 353 30.88 -17.11 -6.44
CA LEU A 353 29.54 -17.63 -6.11
C LEU A 353 29.27 -18.98 -6.80
N GLN A 354 29.53 -19.07 -8.10
CA GLN A 354 29.32 -20.29 -8.88
C GLN A 354 30.23 -21.43 -8.41
N GLN A 355 31.51 -21.12 -8.20
CA GLN A 355 32.50 -22.10 -7.80
C GLN A 355 32.14 -22.68 -6.43
N LYS A 356 31.95 -21.83 -5.40
CA LYS A 356 31.66 -22.27 -4.04
C LYS A 356 30.31 -22.97 -3.89
N LEU A 357 29.25 -22.42 -4.49
CA LEU A 357 27.88 -22.89 -4.22
C LEU A 357 27.39 -23.97 -5.19
N MET A 358 27.88 -23.99 -6.43
CA MET A 358 27.32 -24.84 -7.49
C MET A 358 28.30 -25.89 -8.02
N VAL A 359 29.61 -25.59 -8.06
CA VAL A 359 30.64 -26.48 -8.63
C VAL A 359 31.29 -27.34 -7.54
N ASP A 360 31.96 -26.69 -6.58
CA ASP A 360 32.66 -27.37 -5.49
C ASP A 360 31.70 -27.75 -4.36
N GLN A 361 30.62 -26.97 -4.19
CA GLN A 361 29.63 -27.11 -3.12
C GLN A 361 30.26 -27.09 -1.73
N ASP A 362 31.29 -26.25 -1.55
CA ASP A 362 32.04 -26.07 -0.31
C ASP A 362 31.14 -25.55 0.83
N CYS A 363 30.09 -24.80 0.47
CA CYS A 363 29.12 -24.26 1.41
C CYS A 363 27.69 -24.26 0.83
N GLN A 364 26.71 -24.31 1.73
CA GLN A 364 25.27 -24.24 1.41
C GLN A 364 24.67 -22.86 1.68
N LYS A 365 25.38 -21.99 2.40
CA LYS A 365 24.93 -20.64 2.77
C LYS A 365 26.07 -19.65 2.53
N LEU A 366 25.79 -18.53 1.85
CA LEU A 366 26.79 -17.49 1.58
C LEU A 366 26.16 -16.10 1.61
N SER A 367 26.85 -15.14 2.25
CA SER A 367 26.37 -13.77 2.39
C SER A 367 27.12 -12.83 1.45
N ILE A 368 26.39 -12.10 0.60
CA ILE A 368 26.92 -11.00 -0.20
C ILE A 368 26.79 -9.73 0.65
N VAL A 369 27.92 -9.17 1.08
CA VAL A 369 27.98 -8.06 2.04
C VAL A 369 28.55 -6.83 1.38
N GLY A 370 28.05 -5.65 1.74
CA GLY A 370 28.57 -4.39 1.21
C GLY A 370 27.64 -3.22 1.49
N LEU A 371 28.12 -2.01 1.23
CA LEU A 371 27.35 -0.78 1.45
C LEU A 371 26.09 -0.70 0.56
N GLY A 372 25.16 0.18 0.90
CA GLY A 372 23.99 0.47 0.06
C GLY A 372 24.41 0.90 -1.35
N GLY A 373 23.71 0.45 -2.39
CA GLY A 373 23.98 0.86 -3.78
C GLY A 373 25.19 0.21 -4.48
N THR A 374 25.96 -0.66 -3.81
CA THR A 374 27.12 -1.38 -4.42
C THR A 374 26.71 -2.48 -5.41
N GLY A 375 25.43 -2.83 -5.46
CA GLY A 375 24.86 -3.79 -6.44
C GLY A 375 24.67 -5.21 -5.92
N LYS A 376 24.62 -5.45 -4.60
CA LYS A 376 24.42 -6.78 -3.99
C LYS A 376 23.23 -7.55 -4.60
N THR A 377 22.05 -6.95 -4.58
CA THR A 377 20.81 -7.47 -5.20
C THR A 377 21.01 -7.80 -6.67
N GLN A 378 21.79 -6.99 -7.41
CA GLN A 378 22.03 -7.20 -8.84
C GLN A 378 22.99 -8.36 -9.10
N VAL A 379 24.02 -8.54 -8.26
CA VAL A 379 24.92 -9.70 -8.30
C VAL A 379 24.14 -10.98 -7.96
N ALA A 380 23.31 -10.96 -6.92
CA ALA A 380 22.43 -12.05 -6.54
C ALA A 380 21.44 -12.41 -7.66
N LEU A 381 20.86 -11.41 -8.33
CA LEU A 381 19.96 -11.58 -9.47
C LEU A 381 20.67 -12.18 -10.69
N GLN A 382 21.86 -11.68 -11.02
CA GLN A 382 22.64 -12.22 -12.13
C GLN A 382 23.10 -13.65 -11.85
N PHE A 383 23.45 -13.96 -10.59
CA PHE A 383 23.74 -15.32 -10.15
C PHE A 383 22.52 -16.23 -10.30
N ALA A 384 21.34 -15.84 -9.82
CA ALA A 384 20.09 -16.59 -9.99
C ALA A 384 19.80 -16.91 -11.46
N TYR A 385 19.89 -15.94 -12.37
CA TYR A 385 19.69 -16.21 -13.80
C TYR A 385 20.78 -17.10 -14.40
N SER A 386 22.03 -17.02 -13.92
CA SER A 386 23.07 -17.97 -14.33
C SER A 386 22.79 -19.39 -13.82
N VAL A 387 22.25 -19.53 -12.61
CA VAL A 387 21.82 -20.81 -12.05
C VAL A 387 20.72 -21.42 -12.92
N LYS A 388 19.70 -20.61 -13.25
CA LYS A 388 18.60 -20.98 -14.14
C LYS A 388 19.06 -21.49 -15.51
N GLU A 389 20.12 -20.89 -16.06
CA GLU A 389 20.62 -21.21 -17.41
C GLU A 389 21.56 -22.42 -17.44
N ARG A 390 22.40 -22.58 -16.42
CA ARG A 390 23.47 -23.60 -16.40
C ARG A 390 23.17 -24.82 -15.55
N TRP A 391 22.29 -24.68 -14.55
CA TRP A 391 21.83 -25.75 -13.65
C TRP A 391 20.29 -25.78 -13.65
N PRO A 392 19.67 -26.18 -14.78
CA PRO A 392 18.24 -26.12 -14.96
C PRO A 392 17.46 -27.04 -14.01
N GLU A 393 18.13 -27.90 -13.25
CA GLU A 393 17.55 -28.75 -12.21
C GLU A 393 17.24 -28.03 -10.89
N TYR A 394 17.72 -26.80 -10.69
CA TYR A 394 17.47 -26.01 -9.47
C TYR A 394 16.18 -25.18 -9.56
N SER A 395 15.29 -25.31 -8.56
CA SER A 395 14.27 -24.29 -8.30
C SER A 395 14.94 -23.02 -7.77
N ILE A 396 14.44 -21.85 -8.15
CA ILE A 396 15.02 -20.58 -7.68
C ILE A 396 13.91 -19.74 -7.07
N LEU A 397 14.08 -19.43 -5.80
CA LEU A 397 13.10 -18.76 -4.97
C LEU A 397 13.74 -17.52 -4.38
N TRP A 398 12.98 -16.44 -4.34
CA TRP A 398 13.46 -15.15 -3.88
C TRP A 398 12.48 -14.59 -2.86
N VAL A 399 12.98 -14.22 -1.68
CA VAL A 399 12.19 -13.67 -0.60
C VAL A 399 12.85 -12.37 -0.09
N PRO A 400 12.12 -11.23 -0.03
CA PRO A 400 12.60 -10.04 0.64
C PRO A 400 12.64 -10.25 2.15
N ALA A 401 13.68 -9.75 2.79
CA ALA A 401 13.81 -9.66 4.25
C ALA A 401 13.66 -8.20 4.73
N LEU A 402 12.81 -7.41 4.06
CA LEU A 402 12.52 -6.02 4.39
C LEU A 402 11.62 -5.88 5.63
N SER A 403 10.72 -6.83 5.83
CA SER A 403 9.81 -6.96 6.97
C SER A 403 9.24 -8.38 7.02
N MET A 404 8.74 -8.81 8.19
CA MET A 404 8.07 -10.11 8.32
C MET A 404 6.86 -10.24 7.39
N GLU A 405 6.11 -9.15 7.17
CA GLU A 405 4.97 -9.13 6.25
C GLU A 405 5.42 -9.35 4.79
N SER A 406 6.48 -8.67 4.35
CA SER A 406 7.01 -8.84 2.98
C SER A 406 7.55 -10.25 2.75
N PHE A 407 8.18 -10.83 3.76
CA PHE A 407 8.65 -12.20 3.77
C PHE A 407 7.48 -13.18 3.71
N GLU A 408 6.42 -12.96 4.50
CA GLU A 408 5.21 -13.78 4.50
C GLU A 408 4.46 -13.74 3.17
N GLN A 409 4.29 -12.55 2.57
CA GLN A 409 3.67 -12.40 1.25
C GLN A 409 4.48 -13.11 0.16
N ALA A 410 5.82 -13.06 0.25
CA ALA A 410 6.70 -13.78 -0.67
C ALA A 410 6.60 -15.30 -0.44
N CYS A 411 6.58 -15.77 0.81
CA CYS A 411 6.32 -17.17 1.17
C CYS A 411 4.96 -17.64 0.62
N GLY A 412 3.90 -16.84 0.72
CA GLY A 412 2.60 -17.13 0.12
C GLY A 412 2.64 -17.20 -1.42
N SER A 413 3.51 -16.43 -2.06
CA SER A 413 3.73 -16.49 -3.51
C SER A 413 4.57 -17.71 -3.91
N VAL A 414 5.59 -18.05 -3.13
CA VAL A 414 6.42 -19.24 -3.26
C VAL A 414 5.57 -20.50 -3.06
N ALA A 415 4.71 -20.54 -2.05
CA ALA A 415 3.79 -21.65 -1.81
C ALA A 415 2.87 -21.90 -3.02
N ARG A 416 2.30 -20.83 -3.59
CA ARG A 416 1.50 -20.92 -4.83
C ARG A 416 2.34 -21.38 -6.03
N ALA A 417 3.56 -20.87 -6.18
CA ALA A 417 4.45 -21.24 -7.28
C ALA A 417 4.89 -22.73 -7.19
N LEU A 418 5.16 -23.20 -5.97
CA LEU A 418 5.49 -24.60 -5.67
C LEU A 418 4.25 -25.51 -5.60
N ARG A 419 3.05 -24.94 -5.71
CA ARG A 419 1.75 -25.64 -5.62
C ARG A 419 1.60 -26.42 -4.30
N ILE A 420 2.06 -25.83 -3.19
CA ILE A 420 1.85 -26.37 -1.85
C ILE A 420 0.35 -26.27 -1.52
N PRO A 421 -0.35 -27.37 -1.23
CA PRO A 421 -1.76 -27.34 -0.88
C PRO A 421 -1.99 -26.48 0.37
N GLN A 422 -2.86 -25.49 0.27
CA GLN A 422 -3.38 -24.75 1.42
C GLN A 422 -4.78 -25.33 1.67
N GLU A 423 -4.91 -26.28 2.59
CA GLU A 423 -6.21 -26.88 2.86
C GLU A 423 -7.17 -25.82 3.43
N GLY A 424 -8.35 -25.69 2.82
CA GLY A 424 -9.33 -24.68 3.19
C GLY A 424 -9.95 -24.98 4.55
N GLY A 425 -9.31 -24.48 5.62
CA GLY A 425 -9.86 -24.42 6.97
C GLY A 425 -8.86 -24.75 8.07
N GLY A 426 -8.16 -23.74 8.58
CA GLY A 426 -7.44 -23.76 9.87
C GLY A 426 -5.98 -23.30 9.81
N ASP A 427 -5.68 -22.15 10.44
CA ASP A 427 -4.46 -21.74 11.18
C ASP A 427 -3.02 -22.14 10.77
N GLU A 428 -2.76 -22.85 9.66
CA GLU A 428 -1.38 -23.24 9.29
C GLU A 428 -0.59 -22.07 8.67
N ASP A 429 0.52 -21.71 9.31
CA ASP A 429 1.40 -20.63 8.87
C ASP A 429 2.10 -20.99 7.55
N VAL A 430 1.83 -20.22 6.50
CA VAL A 430 2.40 -20.43 5.16
C VAL A 430 3.93 -20.41 5.14
N LYS A 431 4.57 -19.68 6.07
CA LYS A 431 6.03 -19.65 6.22
C LYS A 431 6.56 -21.02 6.64
N GLU A 432 5.90 -21.66 7.60
CA GLU A 432 6.25 -23.00 8.06
C GLU A 432 5.99 -24.05 6.97
N LEU A 433 4.90 -23.92 6.21
CA LEU A 433 4.61 -24.84 5.09
C LEU A 433 5.70 -24.78 4.00
N VAL A 434 6.15 -23.58 3.64
CA VAL A 434 7.27 -23.40 2.68
C VAL A 434 8.57 -23.96 3.26
N GLN A 435 8.87 -23.66 4.53
CA GLN A 435 10.04 -24.19 5.23
C GLN A 435 10.05 -25.72 5.25
N GLN A 436 8.94 -26.36 5.63
CA GLN A 436 8.79 -27.81 5.70
C GLN A 436 8.94 -28.44 4.31
N HIS A 437 8.33 -27.83 3.28
CA HIS A 437 8.45 -28.33 1.91
C HIS A 437 9.90 -28.29 1.43
N LEU A 438 10.58 -27.15 1.55
CA LEU A 438 11.95 -26.95 1.08
C LEU A 438 12.98 -27.74 1.90
N SER A 439 12.71 -27.99 3.18
CA SER A 439 13.54 -28.87 4.01
C SER A 439 13.35 -30.36 3.66
N SER A 440 12.29 -30.73 2.92
CA SER A 440 12.04 -32.12 2.54
C SER A 440 12.77 -32.52 1.25
N SER A 441 13.08 -33.82 1.12
CA SER A 441 13.67 -34.39 -0.11
C SER A 441 12.76 -34.28 -1.34
N ARG A 442 11.48 -33.93 -1.16
CA ARG A 442 10.51 -33.71 -2.25
C ARG A 442 10.71 -32.39 -2.98
N ALA A 443 11.37 -31.40 -2.35
CA ALA A 443 11.64 -30.10 -2.97
C ALA A 443 12.76 -30.16 -4.03
N GLY A 444 13.54 -31.24 -4.06
CA GLY A 444 14.69 -31.37 -4.98
C GLY A 444 15.78 -30.34 -4.69
N ARG A 445 16.53 -29.96 -5.71
CA ARG A 445 17.57 -28.92 -5.60
C ARG A 445 16.93 -27.54 -5.71
N TRP A 446 17.32 -26.63 -4.83
CA TRP A 446 16.79 -25.27 -4.84
C TRP A 446 17.83 -24.25 -4.40
N LEU A 447 17.69 -23.03 -4.92
CA LEU A 447 18.41 -21.82 -4.52
C LEU A 447 17.40 -20.84 -3.93
N LEU A 448 17.59 -20.45 -2.68
CA LEU A 448 16.81 -19.43 -1.99
C LEU A 448 17.65 -18.16 -1.86
N ILE A 449 17.19 -17.06 -2.42
CA ILE A 449 17.79 -15.74 -2.21
C ILE A 449 16.96 -14.99 -1.18
N VAL A 450 17.60 -14.65 -0.07
CA VAL A 450 17.03 -13.82 0.99
C VAL A 450 17.63 -12.42 0.84
N ASP A 451 16.89 -11.52 0.21
CA ASP A 451 17.38 -10.22 -0.24
C ASP A 451 17.05 -9.11 0.77
N ASN A 452 17.99 -8.17 0.97
CA ASN A 452 17.91 -7.06 1.91
C ASN A 452 17.67 -7.50 3.37
N ALA A 453 18.40 -8.52 3.82
CA ALA A 453 18.44 -8.91 5.23
C ALA A 453 19.32 -7.93 6.00
N ASP A 454 18.87 -6.68 6.16
CA ASP A 454 19.65 -5.60 6.78
C ASP A 454 19.26 -5.34 8.25
N ASP A 455 18.08 -5.79 8.68
CA ASP A 455 17.58 -5.61 10.05
C ASP A 455 17.74 -6.90 10.87
N ALA A 456 18.56 -6.83 11.92
CA ALA A 456 18.87 -7.97 12.77
C ALA A 456 17.67 -8.44 13.60
N ASP A 457 16.81 -7.54 14.08
CA ASP A 457 15.66 -7.89 14.93
C ASP A 457 14.58 -8.60 14.10
N ILE A 458 14.36 -8.15 12.86
CA ILE A 458 13.45 -8.83 11.91
C ILE A 458 14.02 -10.19 11.49
N PHE A 459 15.34 -10.24 11.25
CA PHE A 459 15.97 -11.43 10.71
C PHE A 459 16.15 -12.54 11.75
N PHE A 460 16.74 -12.24 12.91
CA PHE A 460 16.98 -13.19 13.99
C PHE A 460 15.78 -13.38 14.91
N GLY A 461 14.85 -12.44 14.90
CA GLY A 461 13.76 -12.42 15.85
C GLY A 461 14.19 -11.81 17.17
N THR A 462 13.25 -11.73 18.09
CA THR A 462 13.47 -11.25 19.44
C THR A 462 13.18 -12.38 20.42
N GLU A 463 13.45 -12.20 21.71
CA GLU A 463 13.11 -13.22 22.73
C GLU A 463 11.61 -13.60 22.73
N GLN A 464 10.74 -12.79 22.12
CA GLN A 464 9.28 -12.93 22.11
C GLN A 464 8.70 -13.34 20.75
N SER A 465 9.46 -13.23 19.65
CA SER A 465 8.98 -13.52 18.30
C SER A 465 10.05 -14.19 17.46
N ARG A 466 9.66 -15.26 16.76
CA ARG A 466 10.53 -15.91 15.78
C ARG A 466 10.95 -14.93 14.67
N GLY A 467 12.22 -14.97 14.31
CA GLY A 467 12.79 -14.21 13.22
C GLY A 467 12.54 -14.87 11.87
N ILE A 468 12.88 -14.17 10.78
CA ILE A 468 12.91 -14.78 9.45
C ILE A 468 13.79 -16.03 9.42
N VAL A 469 14.91 -16.02 10.16
CA VAL A 469 15.86 -17.14 10.26
C VAL A 469 15.19 -18.43 10.72
N ASP A 470 14.19 -18.35 11.59
CA ASP A 470 13.48 -19.51 12.14
C ASP A 470 12.56 -20.18 11.13
N TYR A 471 12.22 -19.47 10.05
CA TYR A 471 11.40 -19.98 8.94
C TYR A 471 12.24 -20.33 7.71
N LEU A 472 13.57 -20.20 7.77
CA LEU A 472 14.44 -20.61 6.68
C LEU A 472 14.59 -22.13 6.65
N PRO A 473 14.58 -22.75 5.46
CA PRO A 473 14.68 -24.20 5.33
C PRO A 473 16.10 -24.71 5.61
N GLU A 474 16.18 -25.94 6.10
CA GLU A 474 17.43 -26.69 6.23
C GLU A 474 17.40 -27.87 5.25
N SER A 475 18.40 -27.97 4.37
CA SER A 475 18.46 -29.01 3.35
C SER A 475 19.89 -29.35 2.99
N GLU A 476 20.17 -30.64 2.77
CA GLU A 476 21.48 -31.10 2.29
C GLU A 476 21.73 -30.74 0.81
N THR A 477 20.66 -30.44 0.05
CA THR A 477 20.73 -30.16 -1.39
C THR A 477 20.26 -28.75 -1.76
N GLY A 478 19.89 -27.94 -0.77
CA GLY A 478 19.44 -26.56 -0.92
C GLY A 478 20.57 -25.56 -0.67
N VAL A 479 20.52 -24.42 -1.37
CA VAL A 479 21.49 -23.35 -1.23
C VAL A 479 20.78 -22.06 -0.86
N VAL A 480 21.32 -21.31 0.12
CA VAL A 480 20.80 -20.00 0.53
C VAL A 480 21.84 -18.92 0.27
N VAL A 481 21.42 -17.83 -0.38
CA VAL A 481 22.25 -16.62 -0.56
C VAL A 481 21.57 -15.45 0.13
N TYR A 482 22.31 -14.78 0.99
CA TYR A 482 21.85 -13.57 1.68
C TYR A 482 22.44 -12.33 1.02
N THR A 483 21.67 -11.27 0.88
CA THR A 483 22.23 -9.93 0.64
C THR A 483 22.01 -9.09 1.89
N THR A 484 23.09 -8.51 2.41
CA THR A 484 23.03 -7.72 3.65
C THR A 484 24.10 -6.62 3.68
N ARG A 485 23.89 -5.58 4.48
CA ARG A 485 24.92 -4.61 4.89
C ARG A 485 25.34 -4.80 6.35
N THR A 486 24.71 -5.73 7.06
CA THR A 486 24.84 -5.90 8.51
C THR A 486 25.81 -7.04 8.82
N PRO A 487 26.92 -6.77 9.52
CA PRO A 487 27.93 -7.79 9.82
C PRO A 487 27.38 -9.00 10.57
N GLU A 488 26.46 -8.78 11.52
CA GLU A 488 25.85 -9.84 12.34
C GLU A 488 25.14 -10.91 11.50
N ILE A 489 24.44 -10.51 10.43
CA ILE A 489 23.76 -11.43 9.51
C ILE A 489 24.77 -12.14 8.60
N ALA A 490 25.92 -11.52 8.32
CA ALA A 490 26.99 -12.17 7.56
C ALA A 490 27.61 -13.35 8.32
N GLU A 491 27.71 -13.26 9.66
CA GLU A 491 28.31 -14.30 10.52
C GLU A 491 27.56 -15.64 10.47
N LEU A 492 26.27 -15.65 10.10
CA LEU A 492 25.46 -16.86 9.89
C LEU A 492 26.05 -17.83 8.87
N THR A 493 26.86 -17.33 7.96
CA THR A 493 27.49 -18.12 6.89
C THR A 493 28.85 -18.68 7.29
N ARG A 494 29.22 -18.59 8.58
CA ARG A 494 30.44 -19.19 9.17
C ARG A 494 31.73 -18.82 8.44
N GLY A 495 31.79 -17.61 7.89
CA GLY A 495 32.95 -17.08 7.15
C GLY A 495 32.83 -17.16 5.63
N ASP A 496 31.79 -17.77 5.07
CA ASP A 496 31.49 -17.73 3.63
C ASP A 496 30.80 -16.42 3.25
N VAL A 497 31.61 -15.35 3.25
CA VAL A 497 31.19 -13.99 2.93
C VAL A 497 31.85 -13.52 1.64
N LEU A 498 31.06 -12.93 0.75
CA LEU A 498 31.52 -12.22 -0.43
C LEU A 498 31.33 -10.72 -0.23
N GLU A 499 32.42 -10.03 0.09
CA GLU A 499 32.42 -8.57 0.22
C GLU A 499 32.39 -7.89 -1.15
N LEU A 500 31.43 -6.98 -1.31
CA LEU A 500 31.16 -6.25 -2.54
C LEU A 500 31.40 -4.76 -2.32
N GLY A 501 32.58 -4.28 -2.75
CA GLY A 501 32.95 -2.87 -2.76
C GLY A 501 32.31 -2.08 -3.91
N ALA A 502 32.77 -0.85 -4.16
CA ALA A 502 32.42 -0.09 -5.37
C ALA A 502 32.91 -0.81 -6.65
N MET A 503 32.39 -0.42 -7.83
CA MET A 503 32.89 -0.97 -9.10
C MET A 503 34.29 -0.42 -9.36
N ASP A 504 35.15 -1.20 -10.03
CA ASP A 504 36.38 -0.61 -10.56
C ASP A 504 36.05 0.40 -11.67
N ARG A 505 36.98 1.33 -11.91
CA ARG A 505 36.76 2.42 -12.86
C ARG A 505 36.48 1.94 -14.29
N GLN A 506 37.05 0.81 -14.69
CA GLN A 506 36.88 0.29 -16.04
C GLN A 506 35.47 -0.28 -16.21
N ASP A 507 34.99 -1.05 -15.24
CA ASP A 507 33.65 -1.60 -15.19
C ASP A 507 32.59 -0.50 -15.00
N ALA A 508 32.86 0.50 -14.15
CA ALA A 508 32.00 1.67 -13.95
C ALA A 508 31.82 2.47 -15.25
N ALA A 509 32.91 2.72 -15.99
CA ALA A 509 32.86 3.40 -17.28
C ALA A 509 32.11 2.57 -18.35
N ALA A 510 32.34 1.26 -18.38
CA ALA A 510 31.62 0.36 -19.27
C ALA A 510 30.12 0.32 -18.93
N PHE A 511 29.77 0.35 -17.64
CA PHE A 511 28.38 0.37 -17.17
C PHE A 511 27.67 1.67 -17.55
N LEU A 512 28.31 2.83 -17.32
CA LEU A 512 27.80 4.13 -17.77
C LEU A 512 27.60 4.16 -19.29
N THR A 513 28.58 3.66 -20.05
CA THR A 513 28.52 3.59 -21.53
C THR A 513 27.36 2.73 -22.01
N LYS A 514 27.14 1.58 -21.36
CA LYS A 514 26.07 0.65 -21.72
C LYS A 514 24.68 1.20 -21.34
N SER A 515 24.61 2.03 -20.30
CA SER A 515 23.38 2.62 -19.78
C SER A 515 22.96 3.90 -20.52
N LEU A 516 23.85 4.53 -21.28
CA LEU A 516 23.56 5.73 -22.08
C LEU A 516 23.05 5.40 -23.50
N THR A 517 21.96 6.05 -23.91
CA THR A 517 21.40 5.97 -25.27
C THR A 517 22.28 6.73 -26.27
N ARG A 518 22.93 7.81 -25.84
CA ARG A 518 23.80 8.67 -26.66
C ARG A 518 25.28 8.47 -26.31
N LYS A 519 25.93 7.55 -27.02
CA LYS A 519 27.35 7.19 -26.78
C LYS A 519 28.33 8.32 -27.14
N ASP A 520 27.90 9.30 -27.93
CA ASP A 520 28.68 10.49 -28.29
C ASP A 520 28.92 11.44 -27.11
N LEU A 521 28.18 11.30 -26.00
CA LEU A 521 28.34 12.10 -24.79
C LEU A 521 29.61 11.76 -23.98
N LEU A 522 30.22 10.61 -24.25
CA LEU A 522 31.42 10.10 -23.56
C LEU A 522 32.72 10.35 -24.34
N ARG A 523 32.72 11.30 -25.28
CA ARG A 523 33.91 11.61 -26.11
C ARG A 523 35.05 12.25 -25.33
N ASP A 524 34.75 12.88 -24.19
CA ASP A 524 35.75 13.41 -23.27
C ASP A 524 36.03 12.39 -22.16
N ASN A 525 37.15 11.69 -22.29
CA ASN A 525 37.59 10.68 -21.32
C ASN A 525 37.90 11.31 -19.94
N ALA A 526 38.33 12.58 -19.89
CA ALA A 526 38.65 13.24 -18.62
C ALA A 526 37.38 13.58 -17.85
N THR A 527 36.38 14.18 -18.51
CA THR A 527 35.08 14.50 -17.90
C THR A 527 34.29 13.24 -17.50
N THR A 528 34.42 12.16 -18.28
CA THR A 528 33.80 10.88 -17.94
C THR A 528 34.43 10.26 -16.69
N ALA A 529 35.76 10.26 -16.59
CA ALA A 529 36.45 9.78 -15.41
C ALA A 529 36.08 10.61 -14.17
N GLU A 530 36.00 11.92 -14.32
CA GLU A 530 35.60 12.85 -13.27
C GLU A 530 34.17 12.58 -12.76
N LEU A 531 33.21 12.31 -13.66
CA LEU A 531 31.85 11.92 -13.25
C LEU A 531 31.81 10.62 -12.45
N LEU A 532 32.60 9.63 -12.86
CA LEU A 532 32.62 8.33 -12.17
C LEU A 532 33.26 8.43 -10.78
N ASP A 533 34.24 9.33 -10.62
CA ASP A 533 34.85 9.63 -9.32
C ASP A 533 33.84 10.31 -8.38
N GLU A 534 33.08 11.31 -8.87
CA GLU A 534 32.03 11.97 -8.07
C GLU A 534 30.90 11.02 -7.67
N LEU A 535 30.54 10.08 -8.54
CA LEU A 535 29.55 9.04 -8.24
C LEU A 535 30.14 7.88 -7.41
N THR A 536 31.39 8.00 -6.96
CA THR A 536 32.15 7.01 -6.16
C THR A 536 32.20 5.62 -6.79
N CYS A 537 32.02 5.54 -8.11
CA CYS A 537 31.88 4.30 -8.87
C CYS A 537 30.79 3.35 -8.33
N LEU A 538 29.75 3.87 -7.67
CA LEU A 538 28.61 3.07 -7.21
C LEU A 538 27.65 2.78 -8.37
N PRO A 539 27.34 1.50 -8.67
CA PRO A 539 26.48 1.16 -9.80
C PRO A 539 25.11 1.83 -9.74
N LEU A 540 24.52 1.92 -8.54
CA LEU A 540 23.20 2.55 -8.42
C LEU A 540 23.21 4.04 -8.76
N ALA A 541 24.24 4.77 -8.30
CA ALA A 541 24.44 6.19 -8.62
C ALA A 541 24.73 6.40 -10.12
N ILE A 542 25.51 5.51 -10.74
CA ILE A 542 25.78 5.52 -12.18
C ILE A 542 24.51 5.28 -13.00
N ALA A 543 23.67 4.32 -12.60
CA ALA A 543 22.41 4.04 -13.29
C ALA A 543 21.45 5.22 -13.25
N GLN A 544 21.35 5.90 -12.09
CA GLN A 544 20.58 7.13 -11.92
C GLN A 544 21.10 8.26 -12.81
N ALA A 545 22.42 8.49 -12.80
CA ALA A 545 23.05 9.48 -13.66
C ALA A 545 22.80 9.22 -15.14
N ALA A 546 22.94 7.97 -15.59
CA ALA A 546 22.68 7.58 -16.97
C ALA A 546 21.21 7.78 -17.37
N ALA A 547 20.26 7.38 -16.51
CA ALA A 547 18.83 7.57 -16.75
C ALA A 547 18.49 9.06 -16.89
N TYR A 548 19.07 9.91 -16.03
CA TYR A 548 18.87 11.35 -16.08
C TYR A 548 19.47 11.98 -17.34
N LEU A 549 20.72 11.64 -17.69
CA LEU A 549 21.39 12.07 -18.91
C LEU A 549 20.58 11.70 -20.16
N ASN A 550 20.04 10.48 -20.20
CA ASN A 550 19.21 9.99 -21.30
C ASN A 550 17.90 10.77 -21.45
N ARG A 551 17.17 10.96 -20.35
CA ARG A 551 15.87 11.63 -20.34
C ARG A 551 15.98 13.09 -20.75
N ASN A 552 17.00 13.78 -20.22
CA ASN A 552 17.14 15.24 -20.39
C ASN A 552 18.04 15.64 -21.57
N ARG A 553 18.59 14.68 -22.32
CA ARG A 553 19.52 14.91 -23.45
C ARG A 553 20.68 15.85 -23.09
N MET A 554 21.19 15.72 -21.87
CA MET A 554 22.20 16.60 -21.27
C MET A 554 23.63 16.07 -21.53
N SER A 555 24.64 16.95 -21.55
CA SER A 555 26.05 16.55 -21.62
C SER A 555 26.60 16.18 -20.25
N VAL A 556 27.63 15.31 -20.22
CA VAL A 556 28.31 14.90 -18.97
C VAL A 556 28.87 16.12 -18.23
N ALA A 557 29.47 17.08 -18.93
CA ALA A 557 30.01 18.31 -18.33
C ALA A 557 28.91 19.17 -17.64
N LYS A 558 27.73 19.30 -18.28
CA LYS A 558 26.61 20.04 -17.69
C LYS A 558 25.99 19.29 -16.52
N TYR A 559 25.98 17.96 -16.58
CA TYR A 559 25.52 17.10 -15.49
C TYR A 559 26.48 17.15 -14.29
N LEU A 560 27.80 17.16 -14.51
CA LEU A 560 28.79 17.40 -13.44
C LEU A 560 28.63 18.77 -12.81
N GLN A 561 28.34 19.81 -13.60
CA GLN A 561 28.06 21.14 -13.07
C GLN A 561 26.78 21.17 -12.23
N LEU A 562 25.79 20.33 -12.56
CA LEU A 562 24.55 20.12 -11.80
C LEU A 562 24.73 19.20 -10.57
N LEU A 563 25.72 18.31 -10.62
CA LEU A 563 26.09 17.45 -9.48
C LEU A 563 26.90 18.25 -8.44
N ARG A 564 27.61 19.29 -8.90
CA ARG A 564 28.43 20.21 -8.10
C ARG A 564 27.76 21.55 -7.81
N SER A 565 26.53 21.76 -8.30
CA SER A 565 25.68 22.86 -7.89
C SER A 565 25.05 22.55 -6.52
N THR A 566 24.18 23.41 -6.01
CA THR A 566 23.67 23.34 -4.64
C THR A 566 23.03 21.96 -4.33
N GLU A 567 23.16 21.52 -3.07
CA GLU A 567 22.68 20.20 -2.59
C GLU A 567 21.21 19.88 -2.95
N GLN A 568 20.40 20.93 -3.16
CA GLN A 568 19.00 20.86 -3.60
C GLN A 568 18.83 20.21 -4.98
N GLU A 569 19.71 20.50 -5.94
CA GLU A 569 19.62 19.95 -7.30
C GLU A 569 20.07 18.49 -7.36
N VAL A 570 21.02 18.10 -6.51
CA VAL A 570 21.51 16.71 -6.36
C VAL A 570 20.46 15.82 -5.71
N VAL A 571 19.76 16.29 -4.68
CA VAL A 571 18.67 15.56 -4.03
C VAL A 571 17.48 15.37 -4.97
N ALA A 572 17.03 16.43 -5.67
CA ALA A 572 15.97 16.31 -6.68
C ALA A 572 16.36 15.40 -7.86
N LEU A 573 17.67 15.27 -8.15
CA LEU A 573 18.21 14.33 -9.13
C LEU A 573 18.08 12.87 -8.69
N MET A 574 18.38 12.59 -7.42
CA MET A 574 18.54 11.24 -6.84
C MET A 574 17.23 10.69 -6.25
N SER A 575 16.29 11.56 -5.88
CA SER A 575 14.96 11.23 -5.33
C SER A 575 13.95 10.83 -6.40
N ARG A 576 14.16 11.21 -7.66
CA ARG A 576 13.23 10.89 -8.76
C ARG A 576 13.19 9.39 -9.05
N GLU A 577 12.00 8.81 -8.93
CA GLU A 577 11.77 7.44 -9.35
C GLU A 577 12.08 7.27 -10.84
N PHE A 578 12.97 6.34 -11.15
CA PHE A 578 13.18 5.85 -12.51
C PHE A 578 12.66 4.42 -12.56
N ARG A 579 11.80 4.15 -13.56
CA ARG A 579 11.26 2.81 -13.78
C ARG A 579 12.40 1.86 -14.11
N ASP A 580 12.59 0.86 -13.23
CA ASP A 580 13.57 -0.19 -13.38
C ASP A 580 12.92 -1.51 -12.97
N ASP A 581 12.68 -2.39 -13.94
CA ASP A 581 12.01 -3.69 -13.76
C ASP A 581 12.89 -4.73 -13.02
N THR A 582 14.03 -4.29 -12.48
CA THR A 582 14.97 -5.12 -11.72
C THR A 582 14.99 -4.80 -10.21
N ARG A 583 14.03 -4.01 -9.70
CA ARG A 583 13.92 -3.58 -8.29
C ARG A 583 12.47 -3.68 -7.75
N TYR A 584 12.28 -3.67 -6.43
CA TYR A 584 10.95 -3.75 -5.81
C TYR A 584 10.10 -2.50 -6.12
N LYS A 585 8.80 -2.68 -6.41
CA LYS A 585 7.88 -1.55 -6.58
C LYS A 585 7.65 -0.88 -5.21
N GLY A 586 7.82 0.44 -5.14
CA GLY A 586 7.69 1.19 -3.88
C GLY A 586 8.91 1.08 -2.95
N SER A 587 10.01 0.42 -3.35
CA SER A 587 11.27 0.56 -2.61
C SER A 587 11.78 1.99 -2.81
N ALA A 588 11.87 2.77 -1.73
CA ALA A 588 12.54 4.06 -1.74
C ALA A 588 13.90 3.91 -2.43
N ASN A 589 14.22 4.83 -3.36
CA ASN A 589 15.50 4.81 -4.07
C ASN A 589 16.64 4.61 -3.04
N ALA A 590 17.47 3.58 -3.17
CA ALA A 590 18.52 3.31 -2.18
C ALA A 590 19.67 4.35 -2.18
N VAL A 591 19.65 5.30 -3.14
CA VAL A 591 20.46 6.55 -3.13
C VAL A 591 19.63 7.75 -2.68
N ALA A 592 18.35 7.56 -2.34
CA ALA A 592 17.53 8.46 -1.52
C ALA A 592 17.42 7.95 -0.06
N THR A 593 17.78 6.68 0.22
CA THR A 593 18.24 6.22 1.57
C THR A 593 19.56 6.86 2.01
N THR A 594 20.00 7.82 1.20
CA THR A 594 20.52 9.13 1.57
C THR A 594 19.61 9.93 2.54
N TRP A 595 18.70 9.29 3.29
CA TRP A 595 18.48 9.63 4.69
C TRP A 595 19.81 9.69 5.44
N VAL A 596 20.80 8.89 5.01
CA VAL A 596 22.19 9.03 5.44
C VAL A 596 22.86 10.32 4.95
N VAL A 597 22.43 11.09 3.95
CA VAL A 597 23.05 12.42 3.69
C VAL A 597 22.26 13.56 4.32
N SER A 598 20.93 13.50 4.44
CA SER A 598 20.23 14.45 5.32
C SER A 598 20.70 14.29 6.78
N PHE A 599 20.97 13.05 7.20
CA PHE A 599 21.48 12.73 8.54
C PHE A 599 23.01 12.76 8.65
N SER A 600 23.79 12.48 7.60
CA SER A 600 25.24 12.77 7.60
C SER A 600 25.52 14.27 7.56
N GLN A 601 24.59 15.07 7.02
CA GLN A 601 24.63 16.52 7.11
C GLN A 601 24.19 17.02 8.50
N ILE A 602 23.23 16.39 9.17
CA ILE A 602 22.99 16.61 10.62
C ILE A 602 24.21 16.16 11.45
N ARG A 603 24.86 15.06 11.08
CA ARG A 603 26.12 14.57 11.67
C ARG A 603 27.28 15.56 11.46
N GLU A 604 27.24 16.37 10.40
CA GLU A 604 28.22 17.44 10.14
C GLU A 604 27.80 18.82 10.70
N HIS A 605 26.51 19.05 10.99
CA HIS A 605 25.98 20.40 11.29
C HIS A 605 25.05 20.55 12.50
N ASP A 606 24.54 19.52 13.20
CA ASP A 606 23.93 19.68 14.53
C ASP A 606 23.70 18.35 15.29
N ALA A 607 24.73 17.86 15.98
CA ALA A 607 24.63 16.65 16.80
C ALA A 607 23.81 16.84 18.09
N ALA A 608 23.45 18.08 18.45
CA ALA A 608 22.77 18.41 19.71
C ALA A 608 21.31 18.83 19.55
N ALA A 609 20.84 19.03 18.32
CA ALA A 609 19.41 19.13 17.99
C ALA A 609 18.58 17.91 18.43
N ALA A 610 19.23 16.76 18.63
CA ALA A 610 18.66 15.49 19.09
C ALA A 610 18.34 15.41 20.59
N ASN A 611 19.13 16.09 21.44
CA ASN A 611 19.00 16.07 22.91
C ASN A 611 17.97 17.08 23.43
N LEU A 612 17.19 17.67 22.52
CA LEU A 612 16.22 18.72 22.78
C LEU A 612 14.82 18.12 23.03
N LEU A 613 14.68 17.22 24.02
CA LEU A 613 13.36 16.67 24.39
C LEU A 613 13.03 16.80 25.89
N ALA A 614 13.76 17.63 26.62
CA ALA A 614 13.45 18.01 28.00
C ALA A 614 12.21 18.94 28.17
N PHE A 615 11.44 19.16 27.10
CA PHE A 615 10.36 20.16 26.99
C PHE A 615 8.97 19.67 27.37
N ILE A 616 8.77 18.35 27.33
CA ILE A 616 7.45 17.70 27.49
C ILE A 616 6.85 17.96 28.88
N SER A 617 7.68 18.05 29.92
CA SER A 617 7.21 18.31 31.28
C SER A 617 6.56 19.68 31.46
N ILE A 618 6.91 20.68 30.62
CA ILE A 618 6.26 22.00 30.64
C ILE A 618 4.83 21.87 30.11
N ILE A 619 4.66 21.20 28.97
CA ILE A 619 3.35 21.00 28.31
C ILE A 619 2.41 20.21 29.24
N LEU A 620 2.87 19.09 29.81
CA LEU A 620 2.07 18.29 30.76
C LEU A 620 1.52 19.18 31.90
N ARG A 621 2.34 20.09 32.43
CA ARG A 621 1.93 21.03 33.50
C ARG A 621 0.99 22.13 33.02
N GLN A 622 1.02 22.49 31.74
CA GLN A 622 0.10 23.46 31.13
C GLN A 622 -1.26 22.83 30.77
N VAL A 623 -1.32 21.50 30.60
CA VAL A 623 -2.57 20.77 30.30
C VAL A 623 -3.46 20.63 31.54
N SER A 624 -3.02 19.85 32.52
CA SER A 624 -3.81 19.55 33.73
C SER A 624 -2.92 19.21 34.92
N PRO A 625 -3.38 19.46 36.17
CA PRO A 625 -2.60 19.14 37.37
C PRO A 625 -2.15 17.68 37.47
N GLU A 626 -2.97 16.75 36.98
CA GLU A 626 -2.73 15.30 37.04
C GLU A 626 -1.86 14.75 35.90
N SER A 627 -1.60 15.52 34.84
CA SER A 627 -0.94 14.98 33.63
C SER A 627 0.47 14.47 33.89
N ILE A 628 1.28 15.13 34.72
CA ILE A 628 2.63 14.65 35.05
C ILE A 628 2.56 13.28 35.74
N ASP A 629 1.66 13.13 36.71
CA ASP A 629 1.56 11.88 37.47
C ASP A 629 0.99 10.73 36.61
N ILE A 630 0.10 11.02 35.65
CA ILE A 630 -0.38 10.04 34.67
C ILE A 630 0.76 9.62 33.72
N PHE A 631 1.54 10.58 33.23
CA PHE A 631 2.72 10.31 32.39
C PHE A 631 3.70 9.38 33.11
N ASP A 632 4.06 9.72 34.34
CA ASP A 632 4.96 8.92 35.17
C ASP A 632 4.37 7.53 35.46
N PHE A 633 3.05 7.42 35.65
CA PHE A 633 2.38 6.12 35.85
C PHE A 633 2.50 5.23 34.61
N ILE A 634 2.29 5.79 33.41
CA ILE A 634 2.43 5.05 32.13
C ILE A 634 3.87 4.56 31.95
N LEU A 635 4.86 5.44 32.14
CA LEU A 635 6.27 5.08 31.95
C LEU A 635 6.76 4.10 33.01
N GLU A 636 6.39 4.29 34.28
CA GLU A 636 6.72 3.34 35.35
C GLU A 636 6.11 1.96 35.06
N LEU A 637 4.90 1.91 34.51
CA LEU A 637 4.27 0.64 34.15
C LEU A 637 5.02 -0.05 33.01
N TYR A 638 5.43 0.70 31.97
CA TYR A 638 6.30 0.20 30.90
C TYR A 638 7.58 -0.43 31.47
N TRP A 639 8.27 0.26 32.38
CA TRP A 639 9.50 -0.28 33.00
C TRP A 639 9.23 -1.49 33.88
N SER A 640 8.12 -1.49 34.63
CA SER A 640 7.74 -2.61 35.50
C SER A 640 7.47 -3.92 34.74
N CYS A 641 7.07 -3.84 33.47
CA CYS A 641 6.87 -4.98 32.58
C CYS A 641 7.96 -5.11 31.50
N SER A 642 9.02 -4.30 31.55
CA SER A 642 10.10 -4.26 30.55
C SER A 642 9.59 -4.11 29.11
N GLY A 643 8.52 -3.33 28.91
CA GLY A 643 7.85 -3.17 27.63
C GLY A 643 7.05 -4.38 27.14
N ASN A 644 7.07 -5.50 27.86
CA ASN A 644 6.28 -6.69 27.57
C ASN A 644 4.94 -6.65 28.32
N TRP A 645 3.97 -5.97 27.72
CA TRP A 645 2.62 -5.81 28.27
C TRP A 645 1.87 -7.13 28.47
N ASP A 646 2.24 -8.19 27.73
CA ASP A 646 1.59 -9.51 27.85
C ASP A 646 1.88 -10.17 29.21
N VAL A 647 2.94 -9.75 29.91
CA VAL A 647 3.21 -10.15 31.31
C VAL A 647 2.07 -9.71 32.25
N LEU A 648 1.46 -8.54 32.00
CA LEU A 648 0.35 -8.05 32.83
C LEU A 648 -0.91 -8.91 32.69
N VAL A 649 -1.06 -9.61 31.56
CA VAL A 649 -2.16 -10.55 31.31
C VAL A 649 -1.80 -11.95 31.82
N ALA A 650 -0.59 -12.41 31.56
CA ALA A 650 -0.11 -13.74 31.94
C ALA A 650 -0.03 -13.94 33.46
N GLU A 651 0.28 -12.87 34.21
CA GLU A 651 0.28 -12.88 35.67
C GLU A 651 -1.12 -12.64 36.27
N GLU A 652 -2.18 -12.70 35.46
CA GLU A 652 -3.58 -12.42 35.83
C GLU A 652 -3.77 -11.06 36.53
N CYS A 653 -2.88 -10.08 36.29
CA CYS A 653 -3.01 -8.75 36.86
C CYS A 653 -4.23 -8.02 36.25
N ILE A 654 -4.42 -8.13 34.94
CA ILE A 654 -5.59 -7.61 34.22
C ILE A 654 -5.97 -8.53 33.04
N GLY A 655 -7.21 -8.41 32.53
CA GLY A 655 -7.62 -9.13 31.32
C GLY A 655 -7.01 -8.54 30.05
N ARG A 656 -7.01 -9.29 28.95
CA ARG A 656 -6.50 -8.83 27.65
C ARG A 656 -7.18 -7.56 27.17
N GLU A 657 -8.50 -7.51 27.27
CA GLU A 657 -9.30 -6.33 26.87
C GLU A 657 -8.94 -5.08 27.68
N ASP A 658 -8.80 -5.20 29.01
CA ASP A 658 -8.34 -4.09 29.87
C ASP A 658 -6.92 -3.64 29.51
N CYS A 659 -6.05 -4.58 29.10
CA CYS A 659 -4.67 -4.27 28.71
C CYS A 659 -4.61 -3.50 27.39
N ASP A 660 -5.34 -3.97 26.37
CA ASP A 660 -5.41 -3.29 25.07
C ASP A 660 -6.06 -1.90 25.23
N ALA A 661 -7.12 -1.78 26.03
CA ALA A 661 -7.75 -0.50 26.33
C ALA A 661 -6.83 0.48 27.09
N PHE A 662 -5.97 -0.03 27.98
CA PHE A 662 -4.96 0.80 28.66
C PHE A 662 -3.87 1.26 27.69
N LEU A 663 -3.41 0.38 26.80
CA LEU A 663 -2.42 0.72 25.77
C LEU A 663 -2.94 1.83 24.84
N ASP A 664 -4.19 1.72 24.41
CA ASP A 664 -4.84 2.74 23.58
C ASP A 664 -4.95 4.08 24.31
N TYR A 665 -5.34 4.05 25.59
CA TYR A 665 -5.37 5.25 26.43
C TYR A 665 -3.98 5.87 26.59
N ALA A 666 -2.96 5.06 26.90
CA ALA A 666 -1.60 5.51 27.10
C ALA A 666 -0.99 6.11 25.82
N ALA A 667 -1.18 5.47 24.67
CA ALA A 667 -0.75 6.00 23.39
C ALA A 667 -1.46 7.32 23.04
N THR A 668 -2.77 7.41 23.31
CA THR A 668 -3.55 8.64 23.12
C THR A 668 -3.08 9.75 24.04
N PHE A 669 -2.87 9.45 25.33
CA PHE A 669 -2.34 10.38 26.33
C PHE A 669 -0.98 10.93 25.90
N LEU A 670 -0.04 10.05 25.54
CA LEU A 670 1.31 10.43 25.16
C LEU A 670 1.34 11.25 23.87
N SER A 671 0.48 10.92 22.90
CA SER A 671 0.37 11.68 21.66
C SER A 671 -0.25 13.07 21.83
N ASN A 672 -1.06 13.29 22.88
CA ASN A 672 -1.64 14.61 23.20
C ASN A 672 -0.86 15.34 24.30
N ILE A 673 0.15 14.70 24.89
CA ILE A 673 0.94 15.19 26.03
C ILE A 673 0.01 15.61 27.18
N GLY A 674 -0.99 14.76 27.47
CA GLY A 674 -1.99 15.01 28.52
C GLY A 674 -3.30 14.25 28.31
N ASN A 675 -4.17 14.27 29.32
CA ASN A 675 -5.47 13.57 29.32
C ASN A 675 -6.63 14.38 28.69
N TYR A 676 -6.28 15.39 27.90
CA TYR A 676 -7.19 16.24 27.13
C TYR A 676 -6.72 16.24 25.69
N TYR A 677 -7.67 16.11 24.75
CA TYR A 677 -7.30 16.19 23.34
C TYR A 677 -6.74 17.56 23.01
N GLY A 678 -5.58 17.64 22.37
CA GLY A 678 -5.02 18.93 21.92
C GLY A 678 -6.00 19.65 20.99
N SER A 679 -6.67 18.91 20.10
CA SER A 679 -7.79 19.44 19.32
C SER A 679 -9.13 19.19 20.01
N GLY A 680 -9.78 20.28 20.39
CA GLY A 680 -11.14 20.30 20.96
C GLY A 680 -11.19 20.39 22.49
N ASP A 681 -10.03 20.26 23.16
CA ASP A 681 -9.88 20.42 24.61
C ASP A 681 -10.82 19.57 25.48
N GLN A 682 -11.32 18.46 24.93
CA GLN A 682 -12.19 17.53 25.66
C GLN A 682 -11.34 16.54 26.45
N LYS A 683 -11.74 16.28 27.70
CA LYS A 683 -11.13 15.21 28.50
C LYS A 683 -11.49 13.85 27.89
N PHE A 684 -10.54 12.92 27.88
CA PHE A 684 -10.80 11.53 27.55
C PHE A 684 -10.40 10.61 28.70
N LEU A 685 -11.18 9.55 28.89
CA LEU A 685 -11.01 8.59 29.97
C LEU A 685 -10.50 7.25 29.39
N PRO A 686 -9.74 6.46 30.16
CA PRO A 686 -9.40 5.11 29.77
C PRO A 686 -10.66 4.24 29.72
N SER A 687 -10.80 3.43 28.68
CA SER A 687 -11.83 2.37 28.60
C SER A 687 -11.47 1.14 29.44
N VAL A 688 -10.90 1.38 30.62
CA VAL A 688 -10.32 0.37 31.52
C VAL A 688 -11.10 0.36 32.81
N SER A 689 -11.35 -0.82 33.38
CA SER A 689 -12.07 -0.90 34.66
C SER A 689 -11.26 -0.29 35.81
N SER A 690 -11.92 0.38 36.76
CA SER A 690 -11.26 0.91 37.98
C SER A 690 -10.55 -0.20 38.79
N ALA A 691 -11.10 -1.41 38.78
CA ALA A 691 -10.47 -2.58 39.39
C ALA A 691 -9.16 -2.96 38.66
N ALA A 692 -9.12 -2.88 37.33
CA ALA A 692 -7.90 -3.14 36.55
C ALA A 692 -6.82 -2.09 36.84
N LEU A 693 -7.15 -0.80 36.87
CA LEU A 693 -6.19 0.26 37.24
C LEU A 693 -5.64 0.07 38.66
N THR A 694 -6.48 -0.34 39.61
CA THR A 694 -6.05 -0.67 40.98
C THR A 694 -5.10 -1.87 41.00
N ARG A 695 -5.30 -2.87 40.15
CA ARG A 695 -4.39 -4.02 40.05
C ARG A 695 -3.06 -3.64 39.41
N LEU A 696 -3.09 -2.84 38.34
CA LEU A 696 -1.90 -2.29 37.70
C LEU A 696 -1.04 -1.49 38.68
N SER A 697 -1.66 -0.70 39.55
CA SER A 697 -0.92 0.11 40.52
C SER A 697 -0.14 -0.71 41.56
N LYS A 698 -0.51 -1.97 41.80
CA LYS A 698 0.19 -2.86 42.74
C LYS A 698 1.48 -3.46 42.20
N LYS A 699 1.86 -3.18 40.94
CA LYS A 699 3.07 -3.74 40.32
C LYS A 699 4.36 -3.12 40.85
N SER A 700 4.33 -1.90 41.37
CA SER A 700 5.46 -1.31 42.09
C SER A 700 4.97 -0.31 43.16
N PRO A 701 5.75 -0.07 44.24
CA PRO A 701 5.40 0.95 45.24
C PRO A 701 5.25 2.35 44.64
N LYS A 702 6.00 2.65 43.56
CA LYS A 702 5.91 3.93 42.86
C LYS A 702 4.59 4.04 42.08
N LEU A 703 4.13 2.98 41.42
CA LEU A 703 2.83 2.94 40.77
C LEU A 703 1.69 3.12 41.76
N GLU A 704 1.79 2.53 42.96
CA GLU A 704 0.78 2.69 44.01
C GLU A 704 0.70 4.15 44.47
N TYR A 705 1.84 4.78 44.74
CA TYR A 705 1.92 6.21 45.09
C TYR A 705 1.38 7.13 44.00
N LEU A 706 1.75 6.89 42.73
CA LEU A 706 1.26 7.67 41.60
C LEU A 706 -0.26 7.49 41.43
N TYR A 707 -0.76 6.26 41.58
CA TYR A 707 -2.19 5.97 41.48
C TYR A 707 -3.01 6.66 42.58
N GLU A 708 -2.50 6.74 43.82
CA GLU A 708 -3.16 7.50 44.89
C GLU A 708 -3.41 8.96 44.49
N LYS A 709 -2.47 9.58 43.78
CA LYS A 709 -2.59 10.98 43.31
C LYS A 709 -3.59 11.15 42.16
N ILE A 710 -3.66 10.17 41.24
CA ILE A 710 -4.44 10.30 39.99
C ILE A 710 -5.77 9.52 39.97
N SER A 711 -6.01 8.64 40.94
CA SER A 711 -7.12 7.66 40.93
C SER A 711 -8.50 8.29 40.71
N SER A 712 -8.77 9.45 41.31
CA SER A 712 -9.99 10.21 41.02
C SER A 712 -9.92 10.85 39.63
N ALA A 713 -8.87 11.61 39.34
CA ALA A 713 -8.79 12.43 38.13
C ALA A 713 -8.77 11.62 36.83
N ILE A 714 -8.19 10.41 36.81
CA ILE A 714 -8.04 9.60 35.60
C ILE A 714 -9.36 8.95 35.14
N ILE A 715 -10.34 8.74 36.03
CA ILE A 715 -11.60 8.04 35.71
C ILE A 715 -12.87 8.90 35.88
N THR A 716 -12.78 10.12 36.44
CA THR A 716 -13.97 10.95 36.72
C THR A 716 -14.12 12.15 35.78
N MET A 717 -15.39 12.49 35.55
CA MET A 717 -15.89 13.72 34.93
C MET A 717 -16.97 14.30 35.86
N PRO A 718 -17.08 15.63 36.03
CA PRO A 718 -16.23 16.72 35.52
C PRO A 718 -14.79 16.74 36.09
N PRO A 719 -13.87 17.60 35.58
CA PRO A 719 -14.06 18.59 34.49
C PRO A 719 -14.15 17.96 33.10
N TYR A 720 -15.10 18.42 32.28
CA TYR A 720 -15.39 17.87 30.95
C TYR A 720 -14.41 18.30 29.86
N GLY A 721 -13.75 19.44 30.05
CA GLY A 721 -12.81 20.01 29.08
C GLY A 721 -11.92 21.08 29.71
N LEU A 722 -11.01 21.63 28.91
CA LEU A 722 -10.26 22.82 29.29
C LEU A 722 -11.08 24.08 29.06
N GLY A 723 -10.91 25.05 29.95
CA GLY A 723 -11.70 26.28 29.94
C GLY A 723 -11.43 27.14 31.17
N PHE A 724 -12.19 28.22 31.34
CA PHE A 724 -12.13 29.00 32.58
C PHE A 724 -12.43 28.08 33.78
N PRO A 725 -11.61 28.14 34.86
CA PRO A 725 -11.82 27.31 36.04
C PRO A 725 -13.27 27.41 36.55
N SER A 726 -13.93 26.26 36.69
CA SER A 726 -15.33 26.13 37.14
C SER A 726 -15.61 24.68 37.56
N ASP A 727 -16.85 24.39 37.98
CA ASP A 727 -17.28 23.02 38.31
C ASP A 727 -17.25 22.07 37.10
N THR A 728 -17.19 22.59 35.87
CA THR A 728 -17.29 21.81 34.63
C THR A 728 -16.05 21.88 33.74
N ALA A 729 -15.12 22.78 34.00
CA ALA A 729 -13.91 22.98 33.21
C ALA A 729 -12.71 23.38 34.08
N GLN A 730 -11.50 23.07 33.62
CA GLN A 730 -10.26 23.43 34.31
C GLN A 730 -9.24 24.07 33.38
N SER A 731 -8.22 24.72 33.94
CA SER A 731 -7.08 25.23 33.19
C SER A 731 -5.86 25.35 34.09
N ALA A 732 -4.74 24.74 33.70
CA ALA A 732 -3.51 24.79 34.47
C ALA A 732 -2.70 26.09 34.28
N TYR A 733 -3.17 27.02 33.43
CA TYR A 733 -2.71 28.42 33.39
C TYR A 733 -3.18 29.23 34.61
N TYR A 734 -4.19 28.73 35.32
CA TYR A 734 -4.76 29.35 36.51
C TYR A 734 -4.66 28.40 37.72
N PRO A 735 -3.44 28.03 38.14
CA PRO A 735 -3.26 27.03 39.19
C PRO A 735 -3.69 27.55 40.57
N GLY A 736 -3.92 26.62 41.50
CA GLY A 736 -4.16 26.89 42.92
C GLY A 736 -5.57 26.50 43.41
N ASP A 737 -5.70 26.40 44.73
CA ASP A 737 -6.94 25.92 45.37
C ASP A 737 -8.08 26.95 45.39
N SER A 738 -7.75 28.22 45.14
CA SER A 738 -8.73 29.32 45.14
C SER A 738 -9.19 29.63 43.73
N LEU A 739 -10.50 29.50 43.49
CA LEU A 739 -11.10 29.83 42.19
C LEU A 739 -10.82 31.30 41.83
N ILE A 740 -10.16 31.49 40.69
CA ILE A 740 -9.92 32.81 40.08
C ILE A 740 -11.00 33.09 39.04
N THR A 741 -11.54 34.31 39.05
CA THR A 741 -12.61 34.69 38.12
C THR A 741 -12.07 35.32 36.84
N ARG A 742 -12.89 35.35 35.78
CA ARG A 742 -12.55 36.01 34.52
C ARG A 742 -12.23 37.50 34.69
N ASP A 743 -12.94 38.19 35.58
CA ASP A 743 -12.70 39.61 35.86
C ASP A 743 -11.37 39.84 36.59
N GLU A 744 -11.01 38.92 37.49
CA GLU A 744 -9.71 38.94 38.17
C GLU A 744 -8.56 38.71 37.19
N ILE A 745 -8.69 37.70 36.32
CA ILE A 745 -7.72 37.43 35.24
C ILE A 745 -7.57 38.66 34.34
N SER A 746 -8.69 39.29 33.96
CA SER A 746 -8.66 40.49 33.11
C SER A 746 -7.95 41.66 33.80
N ALA A 747 -8.23 41.90 35.08
CA ALA A 747 -7.60 42.98 35.84
C ALA A 747 -6.09 42.77 36.00
N VAL A 748 -5.65 41.55 36.34
CA VAL A 748 -4.23 41.19 36.41
C VAL A 748 -3.56 41.37 35.05
N SER A 749 -4.19 40.88 33.98
CA SER A 749 -3.60 40.92 32.63
C SER A 749 -3.47 42.35 32.09
N ARG A 750 -4.43 43.25 32.35
CA ARG A 750 -4.31 44.69 32.02
C ARG A 750 -3.16 45.37 32.77
N LEU A 751 -2.90 44.92 34.00
CA LEU A 751 -1.81 45.47 34.80
C LEU A 751 -0.45 44.99 34.28
N LEU A 752 -0.34 43.73 33.86
CA LEU A 752 0.87 43.23 33.17
C LEU A 752 1.17 44.07 31.93
N GLU A 753 0.17 44.32 31.08
CA GLU A 753 0.29 45.17 29.89
C GLU A 753 0.76 46.59 30.25
N LYS A 754 0.15 47.23 31.26
CA LYS A 754 0.53 48.58 31.72
C LYS A 754 1.99 48.66 32.20
N HIS A 755 2.52 47.56 32.72
CA HIS A 755 3.89 47.46 33.20
C HIS A 755 4.85 46.86 32.16
N SER A 756 4.39 46.69 30.90
CA SER A 756 5.16 46.11 29.80
C SER A 756 5.71 44.72 30.12
N ILE A 757 4.91 43.92 30.84
CA ILE A 757 5.18 42.51 31.12
C ILE A 757 4.32 41.69 30.16
N PHE A 758 4.99 41.02 29.23
CA PHE A 758 4.34 40.17 28.22
C PHE A 758 3.77 38.88 28.88
N PRO A 759 2.52 38.49 28.59
CA PRO A 759 1.83 37.40 29.29
C PRO A 759 2.15 35.98 28.80
N GLU A 760 2.79 35.80 27.65
CA GLU A 760 2.88 34.54 26.91
C GLU A 760 3.52 33.42 27.72
N ASN A 761 4.56 33.73 28.51
CA ASN A 761 5.29 32.78 29.36
C ASN A 761 4.84 32.83 30.84
N THR A 762 3.59 33.20 31.11
CA THR A 762 3.08 33.39 32.48
C THR A 762 1.89 32.48 32.84
N ARG A 763 1.76 32.19 34.14
CA ARG A 763 0.55 31.61 34.77
C ARG A 763 0.10 32.47 35.94
N ILE A 764 -1.17 32.38 36.35
CA ILE A 764 -1.69 33.20 37.47
C ILE A 764 -2.29 32.32 38.55
N GLN A 765 -1.77 32.43 39.77
CA GLN A 765 -2.37 31.82 40.95
C GLN A 765 -3.00 32.86 41.87
N LYS A 766 -4.21 32.58 42.35
CA LYS A 766 -4.84 33.34 43.43
C LYS A 766 -4.44 32.73 44.78
N VAL A 767 -3.77 33.52 45.62
CA VAL A 767 -3.35 33.11 46.96
C VAL A 767 -4.28 33.76 47.99
N SER A 768 -5.04 32.92 48.70
CA SER A 768 -5.95 33.37 49.74
C SER A 768 -5.16 33.78 50.99
N SER A 769 -5.24 35.08 51.36
CA SER A 769 -4.75 35.57 52.65
C SER A 769 -5.89 36.13 53.49
N PRO A 770 -5.83 36.08 54.84
CA PRO A 770 -6.91 36.55 55.72
C PRO A 770 -7.15 38.08 55.71
N LYS A 771 -6.31 38.88 55.04
CA LYS A 771 -6.37 40.36 55.09
C LYS A 771 -6.45 41.06 53.72
N ALA A 772 -6.08 40.40 52.61
CA ALA A 772 -6.19 40.91 51.24
C ALA A 772 -5.98 39.78 50.21
N HIS A 773 -6.59 39.89 49.02
CA HIS A 773 -6.28 38.98 47.91
C HIS A 773 -4.90 39.30 47.33
N THR A 774 -4.07 38.27 47.15
CA THR A 774 -2.78 38.38 46.45
C THR A 774 -2.82 37.48 45.22
N PHE A 775 -2.44 38.03 44.08
CA PHE A 775 -2.27 37.29 42.82
C PHE A 775 -0.78 37.10 42.56
N GLU A 776 -0.38 35.86 42.32
CA GLU A 776 1.00 35.53 41.95
C GLU A 776 1.04 35.26 40.45
N VAL A 777 1.83 36.04 39.73
CA VAL A 777 2.12 35.86 38.31
C VAL A 777 3.41 35.06 38.22
N LEU A 778 3.28 33.79 37.88
CA LEU A 778 4.37 32.84 37.75
C LEU A 778 4.97 33.01 36.34
N ARG A 779 6.17 33.58 36.26
CA ARG A 779 6.92 33.77 35.02
C ARG A 779 7.86 32.59 34.83
N ALA A 780 7.82 31.98 33.65
CA ALA A 780 8.70 30.87 33.31
C ALA A 780 10.15 31.35 33.17
N SER A 781 11.04 30.84 34.02
CA SER A 781 12.47 31.16 33.99
C SER A 781 13.29 30.14 34.78
N VAL A 782 14.57 29.97 34.42
CA VAL A 782 15.54 29.22 35.25
C VAL A 782 15.81 29.97 36.55
N GLU A 783 16.03 31.27 36.46
CA GLU A 783 16.35 32.12 37.60
C GLU A 783 15.11 32.39 38.45
N HIS A 784 15.30 32.39 39.77
CA HIS A 784 14.29 32.77 40.74
C HIS A 784 14.49 34.23 41.16
N ASP A 785 13.41 34.99 41.28
CA ASP A 785 13.49 36.35 41.80
C ASP A 785 13.81 36.32 43.31
N THR A 786 14.86 37.01 43.72
CA THR A 786 15.23 37.15 45.15
C THR A 786 14.24 38.03 45.91
N GLU A 787 13.66 39.04 45.26
CA GLU A 787 12.59 39.89 45.78
C GLU A 787 11.53 40.14 44.69
N PRO A 788 10.33 39.52 44.79
CA PRO A 788 9.28 39.65 43.78
C PRO A 788 8.72 41.08 43.73
N SER A 789 8.59 41.64 42.52
CA SER A 789 7.95 42.95 42.31
C SER A 789 6.49 42.92 42.78
N VAL A 790 6.14 43.78 43.74
CA VAL A 790 4.77 43.93 44.26
C VAL A 790 4.10 45.14 43.61
N ILE A 791 2.95 44.92 42.98
CA ILE A 791 2.18 45.95 42.29
C ILE A 791 0.76 45.95 42.85
N GLU A 792 0.24 47.11 43.26
CA GLU A 792 -1.15 47.21 43.71
C GLU A 792 -2.13 47.05 42.54
N ILE A 793 -3.27 46.41 42.80
CA ILE A 793 -4.39 46.28 41.88
C ILE A 793 -5.58 47.09 42.46
N PRO A 794 -5.64 48.42 42.23
CA PRO A 794 -6.66 49.26 42.85
C PRO A 794 -8.08 48.83 42.55
N SER A 795 -8.33 48.29 41.35
CA SER A 795 -9.65 47.81 40.91
C SER A 795 -10.18 46.62 41.70
N LEU A 796 -9.31 45.86 42.37
CA LEU A 796 -9.66 44.66 43.15
C LEU A 796 -9.37 44.80 44.65
N GLY A 797 -8.74 45.89 45.09
CA GLY A 797 -8.22 46.01 46.46
C GLY A 797 -7.21 44.91 46.79
N ALA A 798 -6.41 44.49 45.79
CA ALA A 798 -5.52 43.35 45.86
C ALA A 798 -4.08 43.74 45.49
N THR A 799 -3.14 42.80 45.64
CA THR A 799 -1.76 42.99 45.16
C THR A 799 -1.37 41.89 44.17
N MET A 800 -0.55 42.24 43.19
CA MET A 800 0.07 41.34 42.22
C MET A 800 1.55 41.18 42.58
N LYS A 801 2.05 39.94 42.57
CA LYS A 801 3.47 39.63 42.73
C LYS A 801 3.96 38.88 41.50
N VAL A 802 4.95 39.42 40.79
CA VAL A 802 5.59 38.71 39.67
C VAL A 802 6.75 37.90 40.21
N LYS A 803 6.74 36.59 39.94
CA LYS A 803 7.75 35.64 40.43
C LYS A 803 8.33 34.82 39.28
N GLY A 804 9.64 34.92 39.08
CA GLY A 804 10.42 34.02 38.25
C GLY A 804 10.63 32.65 38.91
N GLY A 805 10.96 31.66 38.08
CA GLY A 805 11.30 30.31 38.50
C GLY A 805 10.25 29.26 38.16
N ASP A 806 9.18 29.63 37.46
CA ASP A 806 8.24 28.62 36.96
C ASP A 806 8.94 27.78 35.90
N HIS A 807 8.75 26.45 35.97
CA HIS A 807 9.45 25.49 35.11
C HIS A 807 11.01 25.55 35.18
N SER A 808 11.59 26.07 36.27
CA SER A 808 13.04 26.30 36.37
C SER A 808 13.89 25.06 36.07
N GLY A 809 13.51 23.89 36.61
CA GLY A 809 14.25 22.65 36.42
C GLY A 809 14.21 22.14 34.97
N GLU A 810 13.05 22.25 34.33
CA GLU A 810 12.84 21.91 32.92
C GLU A 810 13.62 22.88 32.01
N LEU A 811 13.45 24.19 32.22
CA LEU A 811 14.13 25.24 31.46
C LEU A 811 15.65 25.16 31.60
N ALA A 812 16.18 24.74 32.75
CA ALA A 812 17.63 24.55 32.92
C ALA A 812 18.18 23.44 32.02
N ARG A 813 17.46 22.31 31.90
CA ARG A 813 17.83 21.22 30.99
C ARG A 813 17.74 21.66 29.53
N ILE A 814 16.69 22.41 29.20
CA ILE A 814 16.49 23.02 27.89
C ILE A 814 17.66 23.94 27.51
N CYS A 815 18.02 24.88 28.40
CA CYS A 815 19.15 25.78 28.19
C CYS A 815 20.46 25.01 28.00
N ALA A 816 20.67 23.91 28.73
CA ALA A 816 21.85 23.06 28.57
C ALA A 816 21.88 22.40 27.18
N SER A 817 20.78 21.82 26.72
CA SER A 817 20.68 21.23 25.38
C SER A 817 20.86 22.28 24.27
N LEU A 818 20.24 23.45 24.40
CA LEU A 818 20.39 24.55 23.45
C LEU A 818 21.82 25.10 23.42
N SER A 819 22.52 25.12 24.57
CA SER A 819 23.92 25.52 24.65
C SER A 819 24.84 24.54 23.92
N GLU A 820 24.49 23.25 23.93
CA GLU A 820 25.20 22.24 23.14
C GLU A 820 24.90 22.39 21.64
N ALA A 821 23.62 22.57 21.26
CA ALA A 821 23.20 22.78 19.87
C ALA A 821 23.85 24.01 19.23
N LYS A 822 23.97 25.09 20.01
CA LYS A 822 24.64 26.32 19.58
C LYS A 822 26.06 26.09 19.04
N LYS A 823 26.81 25.09 19.53
CA LYS A 823 28.17 24.79 19.05
C LYS A 823 28.21 24.35 17.59
N TYR A 824 27.07 23.91 17.06
CA TYR A 824 26.94 23.38 15.71
C TYR A 824 26.18 24.33 14.78
N ALA A 825 25.77 25.52 15.25
CA ALA A 825 25.05 26.50 14.46
C ALA A 825 25.71 26.73 13.08
N ALA A 826 24.91 26.63 12.01
CA ALA A 826 25.41 26.70 10.65
C ALA A 826 25.81 28.13 10.22
N ASN A 827 25.33 29.14 10.94
CA ASN A 827 25.61 30.55 10.67
C ASN A 827 25.46 31.42 11.93
N GLU A 828 25.94 32.67 11.85
CA GLU A 828 25.90 33.64 12.96
C GLU A 828 24.48 33.95 13.45
N LYS A 829 23.48 33.92 12.56
CA LYS A 829 22.07 34.18 12.94
C LYS A 829 21.54 33.06 13.82
N GLN A 830 21.87 31.80 13.50
CA GLN A 830 21.54 30.65 14.32
C GLN A 830 22.19 30.71 15.70
N GLU A 831 23.48 31.02 15.75
CA GLU A 831 24.17 31.19 17.02
C GLU A 831 23.52 32.31 17.86
N GLN A 832 23.13 33.41 17.21
CA GLN A 832 22.51 34.56 17.84
C GLN A 832 21.12 34.24 18.40
N PHE A 833 20.21 33.70 17.60
CA PHE A 833 18.85 33.42 18.10
C PHE A 833 18.83 32.30 19.14
N LEU A 834 19.72 31.30 19.05
CA LEU A 834 19.88 30.28 20.08
C LEU A 834 20.38 30.90 21.40
N SER A 835 21.33 31.83 21.33
CA SER A 835 21.80 32.58 22.51
C SER A 835 20.68 33.42 23.14
N GLN A 836 19.83 34.03 22.31
CA GLN A 836 18.67 34.80 22.79
C GLN A 836 17.58 33.89 23.39
N TYR A 837 17.33 32.69 22.83
CA TYR A 837 16.47 31.70 23.47
C TYR A 837 16.98 31.30 24.86
N ILE A 838 18.27 30.96 24.97
CA ILE A 838 18.90 30.59 26.24
C ILE A 838 18.74 31.72 27.26
N GLU A 839 18.99 32.97 26.87
CA GLU A 839 18.87 34.11 27.77
C GLU A 839 17.43 34.39 28.19
N SER A 840 16.48 34.28 27.26
CA SER A 840 15.05 34.43 27.56
C SER A 840 14.57 33.34 28.51
N PHE A 841 14.92 32.07 28.28
CA PHE A 841 14.55 30.97 29.18
C PHE A 841 15.24 31.05 30.53
N ARG A 842 16.46 31.59 30.58
CA ARG A 842 17.19 31.83 31.84
C ARG A 842 16.51 32.89 32.70
N THR A 843 16.19 34.04 32.12
CA THR A 843 15.73 35.25 32.82
C THR A 843 14.20 35.41 32.86
N GLY A 844 13.49 34.77 31.94
CA GLY A 844 12.06 34.96 31.68
C GLY A 844 11.72 36.20 30.85
N ASP A 845 12.71 36.92 30.30
CA ASP A 845 12.49 38.14 29.51
C ASP A 845 11.99 37.81 28.10
N LEU A 846 10.73 38.13 27.82
CA LEU A 846 10.10 37.92 26.52
C LEU A 846 10.51 38.95 25.46
N GLU A 847 11.06 40.11 25.81
CA GLU A 847 11.61 41.00 24.79
C GLU A 847 12.88 40.39 24.17
N VAL A 848 13.67 39.66 24.97
CA VAL A 848 14.79 38.86 24.44
C VAL A 848 14.28 37.74 23.52
N TYR A 849 13.17 37.08 23.86
CA TYR A 849 12.53 36.10 22.97
C TYR A 849 12.03 36.74 21.67
N ARG A 850 11.37 37.90 21.75
CA ARG A 850 10.92 38.65 20.57
C ARG A 850 12.11 39.04 19.68
N ASN A 851 13.24 39.40 20.27
CA ASN A 851 14.48 39.62 19.52
C ASN A 851 15.01 38.35 18.84
N SER A 852 14.88 37.18 19.47
CA SER A 852 15.23 35.91 18.81
C SER A 852 14.35 35.64 17.59
N GLN A 853 13.05 35.95 17.67
CA GLN A 853 12.14 35.83 16.53
C GLN A 853 12.54 36.77 15.38
N ARG A 854 12.88 38.03 15.69
CA ARG A 854 13.39 38.98 14.68
C ARG A 854 14.61 38.42 13.97
N THR A 855 15.56 37.84 14.71
CA THR A 855 16.75 37.21 14.12
C THR A 855 16.41 35.96 13.31
N TRP A 856 15.58 35.06 13.85
CA TRP A 856 15.18 33.79 13.23
C TRP A 856 14.47 33.97 11.88
N ILE A 857 13.59 34.96 11.74
CA ILE A 857 12.91 35.27 10.47
C ILE A 857 13.90 35.62 9.35
N THR A 858 15.07 36.17 9.72
CA THR A 858 16.12 36.53 8.76
C THR A 858 17.02 35.35 8.38
N ASP A 859 16.98 34.24 9.11
CA ASP A 859 17.65 32.98 8.75
C ASP A 859 16.80 32.25 7.70
N LYS A 860 16.98 32.60 6.42
CA LYS A 860 16.13 32.13 5.33
C LYS A 860 16.53 30.72 4.87
N SER A 861 15.54 29.83 4.78
CA SER A 861 15.65 28.46 4.27
C SER A 861 16.78 27.65 4.93
N PRO A 862 16.84 27.58 6.27
CA PRO A 862 17.88 26.81 6.94
C PRO A 862 17.70 25.32 6.65
N ARG A 863 18.82 24.59 6.58
CA ARG A 863 18.77 23.13 6.34
C ARG A 863 18.05 22.39 7.47
N VAL A 864 18.33 22.79 8.71
CA VAL A 864 17.65 22.36 9.93
C VAL A 864 16.84 23.54 10.43
N GLU A 865 15.52 23.41 10.37
CA GLU A 865 14.59 24.40 10.92
C GLU A 865 14.22 24.00 12.35
N ASN A 866 14.04 25.02 13.20
CA ASN A 866 13.67 24.80 14.59
C ASN A 866 12.72 25.88 15.12
N ILE A 867 11.80 25.45 15.99
CA ILE A 867 10.86 26.32 16.69
C ILE A 867 10.89 25.88 18.16
N PHE A 868 11.17 26.82 19.07
CA PHE A 868 11.20 26.55 20.51
C PHE A 868 10.66 27.75 21.29
N GLY A 869 9.75 27.51 22.22
CA GLY A 869 9.31 28.52 23.19
C GLY A 869 7.84 28.47 23.51
N PHE A 870 7.32 29.55 24.11
CA PHE A 870 5.90 29.71 24.38
C PHE A 870 5.25 30.37 23.15
N VAL A 871 4.67 29.55 22.27
CA VAL A 871 4.31 29.96 20.91
C VAL A 871 2.81 30.22 20.76
N GLU A 872 1.98 29.19 20.99
CA GLU A 872 0.56 29.22 20.62
C GLU A 872 -0.38 29.41 21.82
N PRO A 873 -1.29 30.42 21.81
CA PRO A 873 -2.15 30.73 22.96
C PRO A 873 -3.49 29.98 22.97
N TYR A 874 -3.69 28.97 22.12
CA TYR A 874 -5.00 28.35 21.90
C TYR A 874 -5.66 27.74 23.15
N ARG A 875 -4.86 27.25 24.10
CA ARG A 875 -5.34 26.50 25.27
C ARG A 875 -5.50 27.34 26.54
N ASP A 876 -5.04 28.59 26.53
CA ASP A 876 -5.43 29.54 27.57
C ASP A 876 -6.87 29.99 27.29
N PRO A 877 -7.84 29.75 28.20
CA PRO A 877 -9.21 30.22 27.98
C PRO A 877 -9.34 31.75 27.88
N TYR A 878 -8.35 32.52 28.36
CA TYR A 878 -8.27 33.96 28.13
C TYR A 878 -7.56 34.34 26.82
N GLY A 879 -6.79 33.41 26.23
CA GLY A 879 -6.21 33.51 24.90
C GLY A 879 -4.96 34.39 24.77
N ILE A 880 -4.20 34.59 25.85
CA ILE A 880 -2.97 35.43 25.81
C ILE A 880 -1.72 34.73 26.38
N ARG A 881 -1.88 33.60 27.07
CA ARG A 881 -0.77 32.77 27.56
C ARG A 881 -0.55 31.63 26.58
N ALA A 882 0.71 31.37 26.24
CA ALA A 882 1.06 30.43 25.20
C ALA A 882 1.51 29.09 25.76
N GLU A 883 1.18 28.02 25.05
CA GLU A 883 1.69 26.67 25.30
C GLU A 883 3.15 26.60 24.84
N PHE A 884 3.96 25.84 25.57
CA PHE A 884 5.32 25.56 25.16
C PHE A 884 5.33 24.60 23.95
N GLU A 885 6.14 24.88 22.95
CA GLU A 885 6.29 24.10 21.73
C GLU A 885 7.79 23.85 21.45
N GLY A 886 8.09 22.68 20.89
CA GLY A 886 9.41 22.34 20.37
C GLY A 886 9.32 21.56 19.07
N LEU A 887 9.97 22.04 18.01
CA LEU A 887 10.07 21.39 16.71
C LEU A 887 11.52 21.40 16.25
N VAL A 888 11.99 20.25 15.77
CA VAL A 888 13.23 20.12 14.99
C VAL A 888 12.88 19.41 13.69
N ALA A 889 13.25 20.02 12.57
CA ALA A 889 12.87 19.52 11.27
C ALA A 889 13.94 19.77 10.20
N ILE A 890 13.89 18.98 9.14
CA ILE A 890 14.81 19.10 8.00
C ILE A 890 14.04 19.64 6.81
N MET A 891 14.58 20.66 6.15
CA MET A 891 13.99 21.19 4.92
C MET A 891 13.95 20.13 3.80
N ASP A 892 12.77 19.94 3.21
CA ASP A 892 12.58 19.27 1.93
C ASP A 892 12.91 20.24 0.79
N LEU A 893 14.01 19.99 0.10
CA LEU A 893 14.55 20.89 -0.91
C LEU A 893 13.66 20.96 -2.17
N GLU A 894 13.05 19.85 -2.58
CA GLU A 894 12.26 19.79 -3.81
C GLU A 894 10.90 20.46 -3.60
N GLU A 895 10.21 20.14 -2.50
CA GLU A 895 8.94 20.77 -2.17
C GLU A 895 9.12 22.25 -1.84
N THR A 896 10.15 22.61 -1.08
CA THR A 896 10.45 24.03 -0.78
C THR A 896 10.68 24.82 -2.07
N SER A 897 11.38 24.27 -3.08
CA SER A 897 11.55 24.95 -4.37
C SER A 897 10.22 25.23 -5.09
N LYS A 898 9.24 24.31 -5.01
CA LYS A 898 7.89 24.54 -5.57
C LYS A 898 7.16 25.65 -4.81
N LEU A 899 7.23 25.62 -3.47
CA LEU A 899 6.66 26.66 -2.62
C LEU A 899 7.30 28.03 -2.89
N THR A 900 8.61 28.10 -3.10
CA THR A 900 9.31 29.34 -3.48
C THR A 900 8.76 29.93 -4.78
N LYS A 901 8.50 29.11 -5.81
CA LYS A 901 7.91 29.60 -7.07
C LYS A 901 6.47 30.12 -6.90
N LEU A 902 5.68 29.47 -6.05
CA LEU A 902 4.35 29.94 -5.68
C LEU A 902 4.42 31.28 -4.94
N VAL A 903 5.37 31.40 -4.01
CA VAL A 903 5.66 32.62 -3.25
C VAL A 903 6.06 33.77 -4.19
N GLU A 904 6.96 33.53 -5.14
CA GLU A 904 7.35 34.51 -6.17
C GLU A 904 6.17 34.96 -7.04
N SER A 905 5.20 34.07 -7.27
CA SER A 905 4.00 34.33 -8.08
C SER A 905 2.81 34.84 -7.26
N SER A 906 2.92 34.97 -5.94
CA SER A 906 1.79 35.24 -5.04
C SER A 906 1.04 36.53 -5.37
N SER A 907 1.75 37.57 -5.81
CA SER A 907 1.12 38.84 -6.22
C SER A 907 0.12 38.66 -7.36
N ILE A 908 0.33 37.70 -8.27
CA ILE A 908 -0.59 37.41 -9.39
C ILE A 908 -1.90 36.85 -8.84
N PHE A 909 -1.82 35.89 -7.92
CA PHE A 909 -3.00 35.19 -7.39
C PHE A 909 -3.76 36.02 -6.36
N ILE A 910 -3.08 36.88 -5.58
CA ILE A 910 -3.73 37.87 -4.69
C ILE A 910 -4.66 38.79 -5.49
N LYS A 911 -4.27 39.20 -6.71
CA LYS A 911 -5.10 40.04 -7.60
C LYS A 911 -6.36 39.33 -8.12
N ARG A 912 -6.50 38.01 -7.88
CA ARG A 912 -7.68 37.22 -8.26
C ARG A 912 -8.66 37.02 -7.10
N LEU A 913 -8.29 37.42 -5.88
CA LEU A 913 -9.15 37.32 -4.70
C LEU A 913 -10.31 38.32 -4.77
N PRO A 914 -11.46 38.05 -4.13
CA PRO A 914 -12.69 38.80 -4.38
C PRO A 914 -12.70 40.24 -3.85
N TRP A 915 -11.70 40.64 -3.07
CA TRP A 915 -11.50 42.04 -2.64
C TRP A 915 -10.54 42.83 -3.54
N ALA A 916 -9.86 42.15 -4.47
CA ALA A 916 -9.04 42.79 -5.48
C ALA A 916 -9.92 43.40 -6.59
N GLY A 917 -9.35 44.36 -7.32
CA GLY A 917 -10.07 45.08 -8.38
C GLY A 917 -10.27 46.56 -8.08
N ASN A 918 -9.28 47.35 -8.52
CA ASN A 918 -9.23 48.80 -8.79
C ASN A 918 -7.78 49.09 -9.27
N ASP A 919 -7.49 50.20 -9.97
CA ASP A 919 -6.10 50.54 -10.34
C ASP A 919 -5.20 50.89 -9.11
N GLU A 920 -5.80 50.92 -7.91
CA GLU A 920 -5.13 51.13 -6.64
C GLU A 920 -4.35 49.89 -6.19
N ASN A 921 -3.18 50.13 -5.57
CA ASN A 921 -2.31 49.10 -5.02
C ASN A 921 -1.95 47.99 -6.03
N ASP A 922 -1.57 48.39 -7.26
CA ASP A 922 -1.20 47.47 -8.35
C ASP A 922 -2.27 46.38 -8.61
N GLY A 923 -3.55 46.74 -8.50
CA GLY A 923 -4.67 45.82 -8.74
C GLY A 923 -5.13 45.02 -7.52
N LYS A 924 -4.40 45.06 -6.39
CA LYS A 924 -4.76 44.34 -5.16
C LYS A 924 -5.86 45.03 -4.36
N GLY A 925 -6.12 46.31 -4.64
CA GLY A 925 -7.14 47.10 -3.96
C GLY A 925 -6.74 47.59 -2.55
N PRO A 926 -7.61 48.38 -1.91
CA PRO A 926 -7.28 49.11 -0.68
C PRO A 926 -7.34 48.25 0.60
N PHE A 927 -7.94 47.06 0.53
CA PHE A 927 -8.07 46.11 1.65
C PHE A 927 -6.94 45.08 1.69
N GLU A 928 -5.87 45.31 0.92
CA GLU A 928 -4.68 44.46 0.85
C GLU A 928 -3.42 45.26 1.19
N LYS A 929 -2.38 44.60 1.70
CA LYS A 929 -1.09 45.24 1.98
C LYS A 929 -0.43 45.68 0.67
N ALA A 930 0.29 46.82 0.71
CA ALA A 930 0.96 47.35 -0.47
C ALA A 930 2.17 46.50 -0.87
N LEU A 931 3.01 46.23 0.12
CA LEU A 931 4.10 45.26 0.04
C LEU A 931 3.55 43.90 0.48
N PHE A 932 3.59 42.92 -0.40
CA PHE A 932 3.50 41.50 -0.01
C PHE A 932 4.91 40.97 -0.19
N GLU A 933 5.71 41.04 0.87
CA GLU A 933 7.04 40.45 0.83
C GLU A 933 6.88 38.93 0.81
N PRO A 934 7.46 38.24 -0.18
CA PRO A 934 7.40 36.79 -0.26
C PRO A 934 7.98 36.20 1.04
N PRO A 935 7.15 35.59 1.91
CA PRO A 935 7.64 35.01 3.15
C PRO A 935 8.56 33.83 2.83
N ASP A 936 9.44 33.48 3.76
CA ASP A 936 10.14 32.19 3.65
C ASP A 936 9.08 31.10 3.75
N PHE A 937 8.92 30.29 2.71
CA PHE A 937 7.96 29.19 2.72
C PHE A 937 8.68 27.88 2.50
N THR A 938 8.82 27.13 3.57
CA THR A 938 9.58 25.89 3.59
C THR A 938 8.66 24.70 3.79
N SER A 939 8.97 23.62 3.09
CA SER A 939 8.43 22.31 3.39
C SER A 939 9.47 21.57 4.20
N ILE A 940 9.08 20.96 5.31
CA ILE A 940 9.99 20.32 6.27
C ILE A 940 9.52 18.91 6.61
N HIS A 941 10.47 18.03 6.92
CA HIS A 941 10.22 16.74 7.56
C HIS A 941 10.53 16.87 9.04
N SER A 942 9.49 16.79 9.87
CA SER A 942 9.67 16.84 11.33
C SER A 942 10.41 15.58 11.80
N LEU A 943 11.50 15.77 12.54
CA LEU A 943 12.21 14.68 13.21
C LEU A 943 11.58 14.42 14.59
N ALA A 944 11.31 15.50 15.31
CA ALA A 944 10.58 15.49 16.55
C ALA A 944 9.70 16.74 16.64
N TYR A 945 8.45 16.54 17.06
CA TYR A 945 7.51 17.62 17.32
C TYR A 945 6.87 17.40 18.69
N CYS A 946 7.31 18.19 19.68
CA CYS A 946 6.73 18.25 21.00
C CYS A 946 5.68 19.36 21.05
N SER A 947 4.43 18.97 20.87
CA SER A 947 3.25 19.84 21.01
C SER A 947 2.04 18.98 21.37
N SER A 948 1.02 19.58 21.99
CA SER A 948 -0.27 18.90 22.19
C SER A 948 -0.99 18.60 20.88
N ILE A 949 -0.60 19.28 19.79
CA ILE A 949 -1.09 19.09 18.42
C ILE A 949 0.10 19.06 17.46
N ILE A 950 0.16 18.05 16.60
CA ILE A 950 1.09 18.04 15.46
C ILE A 950 0.40 18.72 14.29
N PHE A 951 0.74 19.99 14.08
CA PHE A 951 0.16 20.80 13.01
C PHE A 951 0.61 20.35 11.62
N PRO A 952 -0.25 20.47 10.59
CA PRO A 952 0.12 20.23 9.18
C PRO A 952 0.91 21.38 8.56
N GLY A 953 0.66 22.60 9.02
CA GLY A 953 1.33 23.84 8.61
C GLY A 953 1.41 24.81 9.78
N ILE A 954 2.37 25.73 9.73
CA ILE A 954 2.64 26.73 10.77
C ILE A 954 3.01 28.06 10.11
N ASN A 955 2.54 29.18 10.68
CA ASN A 955 2.87 30.53 10.23
C ASN A 955 3.33 31.40 11.41
N LEU A 956 4.63 31.74 11.46
CA LEU A 956 5.25 32.37 12.63
C LEU A 956 6.19 33.54 12.29
N PRO A 957 6.45 34.45 13.26
CA PRO A 957 5.95 34.46 14.64
C PRO A 957 4.52 35.00 14.77
N ASN A 958 3.93 34.85 15.95
CA ASN A 958 2.61 35.36 16.30
C ASN A 958 2.57 36.88 16.59
N TYR A 959 3.69 37.59 16.42
CA TYR A 959 3.83 39.02 16.74
C TYR A 959 3.58 39.92 15.53
N ASN A 960 2.40 40.54 15.46
CA ASN A 960 2.00 41.36 14.30
C ASN A 960 2.98 42.51 13.98
N ASP A 961 3.52 43.18 14.99
CA ASP A 961 4.50 44.24 14.79
C ASP A 961 5.78 43.72 14.13
N ILE A 962 6.26 42.54 14.54
CA ILE A 962 7.41 41.88 13.91
C ILE A 962 7.05 41.41 12.49
N ARG A 963 5.84 40.90 12.27
CA ARG A 963 5.39 40.47 10.93
C ARG A 963 5.32 41.62 9.94
N ASP A 964 4.91 42.79 10.40
CA ASP A 964 4.79 43.99 9.57
C ASP A 964 6.15 44.64 9.27
N GLU A 965 7.12 44.57 10.21
CA GLU A 965 8.44 45.19 10.05
C GLU A 965 9.51 44.25 9.46
N PHE A 966 9.52 42.97 9.84
CA PHE A 966 10.57 41.98 9.51
C PHE A 966 10.08 40.79 8.66
N GLY A 967 8.76 40.61 8.52
CA GLY A 967 8.15 39.50 7.78
C GLY A 967 7.86 38.27 8.65
N PHE A 968 7.61 37.13 8.02
CA PHE A 968 7.23 35.86 8.68
C PHE A 968 7.76 34.64 7.91
N LYS A 969 7.70 33.47 8.54
CA LYS A 969 7.97 32.16 7.94
C LYS A 969 6.68 31.33 7.89
N ASN A 970 6.47 30.67 6.76
CA ASN A 970 5.49 29.61 6.61
C ASN A 970 6.23 28.27 6.54
N VAL A 971 5.68 27.26 7.19
CA VAL A 971 6.31 25.95 7.31
C VAL A 971 5.25 24.88 7.09
N ILE A 972 5.44 23.98 6.14
CA ILE A 972 4.60 22.78 5.92
C ILE A 972 5.31 21.56 6.49
N ILE A 973 4.63 20.78 7.33
CA ILE A 973 5.18 19.52 7.88
C ILE A 973 4.86 18.37 6.90
N ALA A 974 5.72 18.17 5.91
CA ALA A 974 5.53 17.25 4.78
C ALA A 974 5.26 15.79 5.19
N ASN A 975 5.96 15.28 6.21
CA ASN A 975 5.75 13.91 6.68
C ASN A 975 4.44 13.74 7.48
N ARG A 976 3.96 14.79 8.16
CA ARG A 976 2.60 14.80 8.74
C ARG A 976 1.54 14.80 7.64
N MET A 977 1.74 15.62 6.60
CA MET A 977 0.84 15.69 5.45
C MET A 977 0.79 14.36 4.70
N SER A 978 1.94 13.77 4.39
CA SER A 978 2.05 12.49 3.66
C SER A 978 1.34 11.35 4.37
N ALA A 979 1.37 11.35 5.71
CA ALA A 979 0.64 10.36 6.49
C ALA A 979 -0.87 10.43 6.18
N GLU A 980 -1.45 11.63 6.07
CA GLU A 980 -2.87 11.84 5.72
C GLU A 980 -3.22 11.29 4.32
N GLY A 981 -2.27 11.27 3.39
CA GLY A 981 -2.45 10.76 2.03
C GLY A 981 -2.35 9.25 1.88
N ASN A 982 -1.56 8.57 2.72
CA ASN A 982 -1.37 7.11 2.70
C ASN A 982 -2.48 6.34 3.43
N LYS A 983 -3.56 7.04 3.79
CA LYS A 983 -4.63 6.51 4.60
C LYS A 983 -5.51 5.53 3.79
N ALA A 984 -5.40 4.23 4.05
CA ALA A 984 -6.37 3.24 3.58
C ALA A 984 -7.66 3.34 4.43
N HIS A 985 -8.50 4.34 4.18
CA HIS A 985 -9.72 4.54 4.96
C HIS A 985 -11.00 4.59 4.12
N VAL A 986 -12.05 4.05 4.72
CA VAL A 986 -13.45 4.24 4.34
C VAL A 986 -13.74 5.74 4.38
N SER A 987 -14.28 6.33 3.30
CA SER A 987 -14.76 7.72 3.32
C SER A 987 -16.28 7.70 3.48
N PRO A 988 -16.80 7.69 4.73
CA PRO A 988 -18.19 7.31 5.03
C PRO A 988 -19.27 8.27 4.50
N PHE A 989 -18.84 9.45 4.06
CA PHE A 989 -19.69 10.53 3.54
C PHE A 989 -19.51 10.73 2.02
N ILE A 990 -18.73 9.89 1.36
CA ILE A 990 -18.52 9.87 -0.09
C ILE A 990 -19.34 8.74 -0.69
N ASP A 991 -19.92 8.96 -1.87
CA ASP A 991 -20.60 7.89 -2.58
C ASP A 991 -19.61 6.76 -2.92
N PRO A 992 -19.92 5.49 -2.64
CA PRO A 992 -19.08 4.36 -3.03
C PRO A 992 -18.64 4.36 -4.50
N ALA A 993 -19.47 4.87 -5.43
CA ALA A 993 -19.14 4.98 -6.84
C ALA A 993 -18.08 6.06 -7.16
N GLU A 994 -17.88 7.02 -6.25
CA GLU A 994 -16.91 8.12 -6.39
C GLU A 994 -15.68 7.92 -5.49
N LEU A 995 -15.63 6.83 -4.71
CA LEU A 995 -14.59 6.60 -3.72
C LEU A 995 -13.20 6.51 -4.36
N ASP A 996 -13.05 5.78 -5.46
CA ASP A 996 -11.74 5.58 -6.12
C ASP A 996 -11.20 6.88 -6.76
N SER A 997 -12.06 7.70 -7.33
CA SER A 997 -11.66 9.01 -7.88
C SER A 997 -11.36 10.01 -6.77
N PHE A 998 -12.18 10.02 -5.71
CA PHE A 998 -11.93 10.83 -4.52
C PHE A 998 -10.58 10.48 -3.89
N GLN A 999 -10.30 9.21 -3.60
CA GLN A 999 -9.07 8.80 -2.92
C GLN A 999 -7.81 9.12 -3.73
N ARG A 1000 -7.84 8.99 -5.07
CA ARG A 1000 -6.70 9.34 -5.93
C ARG A 1000 -6.33 10.82 -5.86
N ALA A 1001 -7.31 11.72 -5.83
CA ALA A 1001 -7.08 13.17 -5.85
C ALA A 1001 -7.10 13.82 -4.45
N LYS A 1002 -7.52 13.09 -3.40
CA LYS A 1002 -7.73 13.62 -2.04
C LYS A 1002 -6.47 14.27 -1.48
N TYR A 1003 -5.34 13.55 -1.50
CA TYR A 1003 -4.11 14.03 -0.90
C TYR A 1003 -3.53 15.27 -1.61
N PRO A 1004 -3.35 15.27 -2.94
CA PRO A 1004 -2.88 16.45 -3.64
C PRO A 1004 -3.80 17.67 -3.47
N ALA A 1005 -5.12 17.46 -3.48
CA ALA A 1005 -6.08 18.53 -3.23
C ALA A 1005 -5.95 19.08 -1.81
N TYR A 1006 -5.89 18.21 -0.80
CA TYR A 1006 -5.72 18.60 0.60
C TYR A 1006 -4.39 19.33 0.84
N TYR A 1007 -3.29 18.84 0.27
CA TYR A 1007 -1.97 19.45 0.39
C TYR A 1007 -1.95 20.89 -0.12
N TRP A 1008 -2.41 21.12 -1.34
CA TRP A 1008 -2.42 22.48 -1.90
C TRP A 1008 -3.46 23.38 -1.25
N TRP A 1009 -4.57 22.82 -0.78
CA TRP A 1009 -5.54 23.59 0.01
C TRP A 1009 -4.90 24.15 1.29
N VAL A 1010 -4.15 23.34 2.03
CA VAL A 1010 -3.40 23.79 3.23
C VAL A 1010 -2.29 24.77 2.86
N VAL A 1011 -1.52 24.51 1.80
CA VAL A 1011 -0.46 25.44 1.36
C VAL A 1011 -1.02 26.83 1.05
N LEU A 1012 -2.15 26.90 0.33
CA LEU A 1012 -2.80 28.16 -0.01
C LEU A 1012 -3.48 28.81 1.19
N HIS A 1013 -4.04 28.00 2.11
CA HIS A 1013 -4.55 28.46 3.40
C HIS A 1013 -3.47 29.20 4.20
N GLU A 1014 -2.27 28.64 4.34
CA GLU A 1014 -1.19 29.27 5.10
C GLU A 1014 -0.66 30.52 4.39
N LEU A 1015 -0.28 30.38 3.12
CA LEU A 1015 0.42 31.44 2.39
C LEU A 1015 -0.48 32.61 2.02
N LEU A 1016 -1.63 32.32 1.43
CA LEU A 1016 -2.53 33.32 0.87
C LEU A 1016 -3.76 33.52 1.75
N GLY A 1017 -4.17 32.53 2.54
CA GLY A 1017 -5.19 32.72 3.56
C GLY A 1017 -4.68 33.66 4.64
N HIS A 1018 -3.88 33.18 5.58
CA HIS A 1018 -3.37 34.00 6.69
C HIS A 1018 -2.47 35.17 6.24
N GLY A 1019 -1.70 35.00 5.17
CA GLY A 1019 -0.78 36.02 4.66
C GLY A 1019 -1.42 37.27 4.03
N THR A 1020 -2.72 37.23 3.73
CA THR A 1020 -3.43 38.35 3.07
C THR A 1020 -4.25 39.22 4.02
N GLY A 1021 -4.50 40.45 3.57
CA GLY A 1021 -5.40 41.40 4.21
C GLY A 1021 -4.67 42.49 4.98
N ARG A 1022 -5.26 43.68 4.95
CA ARG A 1022 -4.76 44.88 5.63
C ARG A 1022 -5.72 45.32 6.73
N MET A 1023 -5.24 45.34 7.98
CA MET A 1023 -5.98 45.92 9.09
C MET A 1023 -5.97 47.44 8.99
N MET A 1024 -7.14 48.06 8.91
CA MET A 1024 -7.28 49.51 8.86
C MET A 1024 -7.31 50.06 10.28
N ALA A 1025 -6.33 50.89 10.63
CA ALA A 1025 -6.08 51.26 12.00
C ALA A 1025 -5.64 52.72 12.17
N GLU A 1026 -5.93 53.27 13.36
CA GLU A 1026 -5.30 54.48 13.90
C GLU A 1026 -3.97 54.08 14.56
N GLU A 1027 -2.84 54.47 13.97
CA GLU A 1027 -1.49 54.12 14.43
C GLU A 1027 -1.01 54.99 15.59
N SER A 1028 -1.40 56.26 15.57
CA SER A 1028 -1.16 57.25 16.63
C SER A 1028 -2.30 58.26 16.59
N GLU A 1029 -2.44 59.09 17.63
CA GLU A 1029 -3.52 60.08 17.73
C GLU A 1029 -3.65 60.91 16.43
N GLY A 1030 -4.76 60.71 15.72
CA GLY A 1030 -5.06 61.40 14.45
C GLY A 1030 -4.29 60.93 13.20
N LYS A 1031 -3.47 59.88 13.29
CA LYS A 1031 -2.74 59.28 12.17
C LYS A 1031 -3.29 57.90 11.85
N PHE A 1032 -3.81 57.75 10.64
CA PHE A 1032 -4.41 56.51 10.15
C PHE A 1032 -3.49 55.88 9.11
N ASN A 1033 -3.47 54.55 9.04
CA ASN A 1033 -2.76 53.85 7.98
C ASN A 1033 -3.54 53.88 6.64
N PHE A 1034 -4.74 54.45 6.59
CA PHE A 1034 -5.53 54.68 5.38
C PHE A 1034 -5.98 56.15 5.30
N ASP A 1035 -6.50 56.58 4.15
CA ASP A 1035 -7.04 57.93 4.01
C ASP A 1035 -8.38 58.06 4.74
N ILE A 1036 -8.36 58.67 5.93
CA ILE A 1036 -9.57 58.89 6.76
C ILE A 1036 -10.53 59.93 6.17
N HIS A 1037 -10.02 60.83 5.31
CA HIS A 1037 -10.84 61.88 4.67
C HIS A 1037 -11.51 61.37 3.39
N ASN A 1038 -10.91 60.36 2.75
CA ASN A 1038 -11.48 59.63 1.62
C ASN A 1038 -11.39 58.11 1.85
N PRO A 1039 -12.20 57.55 2.77
CA PRO A 1039 -12.07 56.16 3.18
C PRO A 1039 -12.35 55.18 2.02
N PRO A 1040 -11.64 54.03 1.99
CA PRO A 1040 -11.89 52.97 1.03
C PRO A 1040 -13.36 52.58 0.94
N VAL A 1041 -13.82 52.31 -0.28
CA VAL A 1041 -15.21 51.90 -0.54
C VAL A 1041 -15.33 50.39 -0.43
N SER A 1042 -16.29 49.92 0.37
CA SER A 1042 -16.60 48.50 0.49
C SER A 1042 -17.16 47.94 -0.82
N PRO A 1043 -16.56 46.91 -1.43
CA PRO A 1043 -17.09 46.27 -2.64
C PRO A 1043 -18.41 45.53 -2.40
N LEU A 1044 -18.80 45.28 -1.14
CA LEU A 1044 -20.09 44.68 -0.81
C LEU A 1044 -21.23 45.70 -0.76
N SER A 1045 -20.99 46.87 -0.14
CA SER A 1045 -22.05 47.85 0.11
C SER A 1045 -22.03 49.04 -0.86
N GLY A 1046 -20.92 49.24 -1.58
CA GLY A 1046 -20.68 50.42 -2.41
C GLY A 1046 -20.53 51.72 -1.61
N LYS A 1047 -20.34 51.63 -0.29
CA LYS A 1047 -20.21 52.78 0.61
C LYS A 1047 -18.79 52.86 1.20
N PRO A 1048 -18.29 54.07 1.52
CA PRO A 1048 -17.06 54.21 2.28
C PRO A 1048 -17.15 53.51 3.64
N ILE A 1049 -16.06 52.91 4.09
CA ILE A 1049 -16.00 52.27 5.41
C ILE A 1049 -16.17 53.29 6.54
N THR A 1050 -16.75 52.84 7.66
CA THR A 1050 -17.06 53.70 8.81
C THR A 1050 -16.47 53.19 10.13
N THR A 1051 -15.74 52.07 10.09
CA THR A 1051 -15.15 51.41 11.25
C THR A 1051 -13.70 51.04 10.96
N TRP A 1052 -12.88 51.00 12.01
CA TRP A 1052 -11.45 50.68 11.97
C TRP A 1052 -10.97 50.35 13.39
N TYR A 1053 -9.76 49.78 13.51
CA TYR A 1053 -9.12 49.56 14.81
C TYR A 1053 -8.63 50.88 15.40
N LYS A 1054 -9.01 51.17 16.64
CA LYS A 1054 -8.50 52.32 17.40
C LYS A 1054 -7.12 52.03 17.98
N LEU A 1055 -6.44 53.07 18.46
CA LEU A 1055 -5.12 52.95 19.09
C LEU A 1055 -5.12 51.84 20.17
N GLY A 1056 -4.21 50.86 20.02
CA GLY A 1056 -4.06 49.72 20.94
C GLY A 1056 -5.06 48.59 20.77
N GLN A 1057 -6.04 48.69 19.87
CA GLN A 1057 -6.98 47.60 19.60
C GLN A 1057 -6.36 46.56 18.67
N THR A 1058 -6.58 45.29 18.99
CA THR A 1058 -6.13 44.14 18.20
C THR A 1058 -7.32 43.36 17.63
N TRP A 1059 -7.08 42.58 16.58
CA TRP A 1059 -8.07 41.62 16.01
C TRP A 1059 -8.67 40.73 17.10
N THR A 1060 -7.82 40.06 17.87
CA THR A 1060 -8.22 39.14 18.94
C THR A 1060 -9.03 39.86 20.02
N GLY A 1061 -8.60 41.07 20.42
CA GLY A 1061 -9.30 41.87 21.41
C GLY A 1061 -10.68 42.35 20.96
N GLN A 1062 -10.87 42.69 19.67
CA GLN A 1062 -12.15 43.16 19.16
C GLN A 1062 -13.14 42.03 18.86
N PHE A 1063 -12.68 40.93 18.26
CA PHE A 1063 -13.57 39.84 17.83
C PHE A 1063 -13.81 38.80 18.92
N GLY A 1064 -12.99 38.78 19.98
CA GLY A 1064 -13.18 37.92 21.13
C GLY A 1064 -13.24 36.45 20.74
N ASP A 1065 -14.33 35.77 21.12
CA ASP A 1065 -14.57 34.34 20.85
C ASP A 1065 -14.71 33.99 19.35
N LEU A 1066 -14.91 34.97 18.48
CA LEU A 1066 -15.00 34.75 17.03
C LEU A 1066 -13.64 34.87 16.32
N ALA A 1067 -12.65 35.50 16.95
CA ALA A 1067 -11.42 35.91 16.28
C ALA A 1067 -10.72 34.73 15.58
N THR A 1068 -10.50 33.62 16.29
CA THR A 1068 -9.83 32.44 15.74
C THR A 1068 -10.67 31.82 14.62
N THR A 1069 -11.92 31.42 14.90
CA THR A 1069 -12.75 30.68 13.93
C THR A 1069 -13.05 31.47 12.66
N VAL A 1070 -13.19 32.80 12.73
CA VAL A 1070 -13.40 33.63 11.54
C VAL A 1070 -12.14 33.73 10.70
N ASP A 1071 -10.95 33.84 11.32
CA ASP A 1071 -9.71 33.88 10.55
C ASP A 1071 -9.41 32.52 9.88
N GLU A 1072 -9.64 31.41 10.59
CA GLU A 1072 -9.56 30.06 10.00
C GLU A 1072 -10.52 29.94 8.82
N CYS A 1073 -11.79 30.32 9.01
CA CYS A 1073 -12.78 30.22 7.94
C CYS A 1073 -12.41 31.06 6.72
N ARG A 1074 -11.82 32.25 6.94
CA ARG A 1074 -11.34 33.10 5.86
C ARG A 1074 -10.16 32.45 5.13
N ALA A 1075 -9.20 31.89 5.85
CA ALA A 1075 -8.04 31.22 5.28
C ALA A 1075 -8.43 29.97 4.47
N GLU A 1076 -9.32 29.15 5.00
CA GLU A 1076 -9.88 27.97 4.31
C GLU A 1076 -10.58 28.35 3.01
N LEU A 1077 -11.36 29.44 3.04
CA LEU A 1077 -12.04 29.97 1.87
C LEU A 1077 -11.07 30.50 0.81
N VAL A 1078 -9.97 31.16 1.19
CA VAL A 1078 -8.94 31.59 0.22
C VAL A 1078 -8.35 30.38 -0.49
N GLY A 1079 -7.93 29.37 0.29
CA GLY A 1079 -7.37 28.15 -0.27
C GLY A 1079 -8.34 27.47 -1.24
N ALA A 1080 -9.60 27.28 -0.83
CA ALA A 1080 -10.60 26.65 -1.68
C ALA A 1080 -10.99 27.50 -2.91
N TYR A 1081 -11.04 28.83 -2.77
CA TYR A 1081 -11.45 29.75 -3.84
C TYR A 1081 -10.45 29.79 -5.00
N LEU A 1082 -9.17 29.52 -4.72
CA LEU A 1082 -8.11 29.48 -5.72
C LEU A 1082 -7.93 28.10 -6.38
N MET A 1083 -8.55 27.04 -5.84
CA MET A 1083 -8.39 25.67 -6.34
C MET A 1083 -9.18 25.35 -7.63
N ASP A 1084 -9.68 26.36 -8.33
CA ASP A 1084 -10.17 26.27 -9.71
C ASP A 1084 -9.35 27.14 -10.69
N ASP A 1085 -8.30 27.80 -10.19
CA ASP A 1085 -7.45 28.66 -10.99
C ASP A 1085 -6.48 27.81 -11.83
N VAL A 1086 -6.69 27.80 -13.14
CA VAL A 1086 -5.95 26.94 -14.06
C VAL A 1086 -4.45 27.27 -14.07
N GLU A 1087 -4.09 28.56 -14.09
CA GLU A 1087 -2.67 28.95 -14.12
C GLU A 1087 -1.95 28.62 -12.81
N LEU A 1088 -2.66 28.75 -11.68
CA LEU A 1088 -2.15 28.28 -10.39
C LEU A 1088 -1.94 26.77 -10.44
N LEU A 1089 -2.95 25.99 -10.80
CA LEU A 1089 -2.84 24.53 -10.78
C LEU A 1089 -1.76 24.02 -11.77
N GLU A 1090 -1.61 24.65 -12.94
CA GLU A 1090 -0.53 24.38 -13.89
C GLU A 1090 0.85 24.70 -13.30
N LEU A 1091 1.01 25.84 -12.60
CA LEU A 1091 2.23 26.19 -11.88
C LEU A 1091 2.60 25.11 -10.83
N LEU A 1092 1.58 24.49 -10.23
CA LEU A 1092 1.73 23.42 -9.24
C LEU A 1092 1.93 22.04 -9.87
N GLY A 1093 1.91 21.93 -11.20
CA GLY A 1093 2.17 20.70 -11.96
C GLY A 1093 0.93 19.88 -12.31
N TYR A 1094 -0.27 20.48 -12.23
CA TYR A 1094 -1.55 19.84 -12.56
C TYR A 1094 -2.17 20.54 -13.78
N ASP A 1095 -2.09 19.89 -14.93
CA ASP A 1095 -2.63 20.38 -16.19
C ASP A 1095 -3.69 19.39 -16.73
N GLU A 1096 -4.09 19.55 -18.00
CA GLU A 1096 -5.04 18.64 -18.65
C GLU A 1096 -4.44 17.26 -19.02
N ASN A 1097 -3.11 17.14 -19.00
CA ASN A 1097 -2.35 15.95 -19.39
C ASN A 1097 -1.78 15.19 -18.18
N SER A 1098 -1.84 15.76 -16.97
CA SER A 1098 -1.41 15.12 -15.74
C SER A 1098 -2.37 13.98 -15.34
N GLU A 1099 -1.84 12.97 -14.63
CA GLU A 1099 -2.62 11.81 -14.17
C GLU A 1099 -3.80 12.22 -13.28
N ILE A 1100 -3.58 13.23 -12.44
CA ILE A 1100 -4.62 13.95 -11.69
C ILE A 1100 -4.74 15.31 -12.37
N THR A 1101 -5.90 15.60 -12.95
CA THR A 1101 -6.09 16.86 -13.68
C THR A 1101 -6.45 18.01 -12.75
N ALA A 1102 -6.28 19.25 -13.21
CA ALA A 1102 -6.76 20.45 -12.51
C ALA A 1102 -8.26 20.33 -12.13
N ALA A 1103 -9.08 19.82 -13.06
CA ALA A 1103 -10.52 19.62 -12.84
C ALA A 1103 -10.83 18.56 -11.77
N ASP A 1104 -9.98 17.53 -11.63
CA ASP A 1104 -10.13 16.53 -10.57
C ASP A 1104 -9.83 17.13 -9.21
N LEU A 1105 -8.80 17.97 -9.10
CA LEU A 1105 -8.49 18.70 -7.86
C LEU A 1105 -9.62 19.64 -7.46
N THR A 1106 -10.11 20.46 -8.41
CA THR A 1106 -11.23 21.39 -8.16
C THR A 1106 -12.46 20.64 -7.66
N TYR A 1107 -12.80 19.51 -8.31
CA TYR A 1107 -13.93 18.71 -7.87
C TYR A 1107 -13.72 18.12 -6.47
N ASN A 1108 -12.53 17.60 -6.22
CA ASN A 1108 -12.20 16.96 -4.94
C ASN A 1108 -12.29 17.96 -3.79
N ILE A 1109 -11.87 19.22 -3.97
CA ILE A 1109 -12.02 20.26 -2.96
C ILE A 1109 -13.47 20.47 -2.54
N TYR A 1110 -14.43 20.52 -3.46
CA TYR A 1110 -15.84 20.66 -3.10
C TYR A 1110 -16.38 19.45 -2.32
N LEU A 1111 -15.92 18.24 -2.65
CA LEU A 1111 -16.25 17.06 -1.86
C LEU A 1111 -15.67 17.17 -0.44
N GLN A 1112 -14.40 17.58 -0.32
CA GLN A 1112 -13.73 17.75 0.98
C GLN A 1112 -14.41 18.82 1.83
N LEU A 1113 -14.72 20.00 1.30
CA LEU A 1113 -15.48 21.06 1.98
C LEU A 1113 -16.80 20.54 2.55
N GLY A 1114 -17.51 19.69 1.78
CA GLY A 1114 -18.74 19.08 2.25
C GLY A 1114 -18.51 18.03 3.35
N THR A 1115 -17.55 17.13 3.17
CA THR A 1115 -17.30 16.06 4.15
C THR A 1115 -16.71 16.58 5.45
N ASP A 1116 -15.86 17.60 5.39
CA ASP A 1116 -15.22 18.19 6.57
C ASP A 1116 -16.21 19.06 7.35
N GLY A 1117 -17.14 19.73 6.66
CA GLY A 1117 -18.28 20.38 7.29
C GLY A 1117 -19.17 19.41 8.08
N LEU A 1118 -19.43 18.22 7.54
CA LEU A 1118 -20.15 17.16 8.28
C LEU A 1118 -19.34 16.64 9.46
N ARG A 1119 -18.04 16.32 9.27
CA ARG A 1119 -17.14 15.87 10.34
C ARG A 1119 -17.05 16.88 11.47
N GLY A 1120 -17.05 18.18 11.15
CA GLY A 1120 -16.99 19.26 12.12
C GLY A 1120 -18.05 19.15 13.23
N LEU A 1121 -19.26 18.65 12.91
CA LEU A 1121 -20.35 18.46 13.88
C LEU A 1121 -19.96 17.60 15.10
N ALA A 1122 -18.99 16.70 14.96
CA ALA A 1122 -18.49 15.90 16.09
C ALA A 1122 -17.92 16.79 17.22
N ASN A 1123 -17.36 17.95 16.88
CA ASN A 1123 -16.79 18.91 17.82
C ASN A 1123 -17.81 19.92 18.38
N PHE A 1124 -19.11 19.80 18.04
CA PHE A 1124 -20.16 20.60 18.64
C PHE A 1124 -20.66 19.98 19.95
N ASN A 1125 -20.64 20.74 21.05
CA ASN A 1125 -21.22 20.35 22.32
C ASN A 1125 -22.70 20.78 22.37
N VAL A 1126 -23.60 19.80 22.43
CA VAL A 1126 -25.05 20.00 22.38
C VAL A 1126 -25.58 20.65 23.67
N GLU A 1127 -25.04 20.28 24.82
CA GLU A 1127 -25.51 20.73 26.14
C GLU A 1127 -25.25 22.23 26.34
N HIS A 1128 -24.05 22.68 25.98
CA HIS A 1128 -23.63 24.07 26.13
C HIS A 1128 -23.82 24.91 24.87
N ARG A 1129 -24.24 24.29 23.76
CA ARG A 1129 -24.38 24.91 22.43
C ARG A 1129 -23.12 25.64 21.99
N LYS A 1130 -21.97 25.02 22.20
CA LYS A 1130 -20.66 25.59 21.88
C LYS A 1130 -19.87 24.68 20.97
N TRP A 1131 -19.12 25.30 20.06
CA TRP A 1131 -18.12 24.63 19.26
C TRP A 1131 -16.84 24.45 20.08
N GLY A 1132 -16.30 23.23 20.08
CA GLY A 1132 -15.05 22.91 20.77
C GLY A 1132 -13.80 23.19 19.94
N GLN A 1133 -13.91 23.38 18.62
CA GLN A 1133 -12.75 23.57 17.74
C GLN A 1133 -13.06 24.56 16.60
N ALA A 1134 -12.13 25.48 16.35
CA ALA A 1134 -12.32 26.64 15.47
C ALA A 1134 -12.49 26.28 13.98
N HIS A 1135 -11.68 25.34 13.47
CA HIS A 1135 -11.75 24.88 12.07
C HIS A 1135 -13.04 24.09 11.80
N SER A 1136 -13.51 23.28 12.74
CA SER A 1136 -14.73 22.50 12.66
C SER A 1136 -15.95 23.41 12.53
N ARG A 1137 -15.94 24.51 13.29
CA ARG A 1137 -16.93 25.57 13.18
C ARG A 1137 -16.85 26.27 11.82
N ALA A 1138 -15.65 26.53 11.32
CA ALA A 1138 -15.40 27.12 10.00
C ALA A 1138 -15.88 26.21 8.85
N HIS A 1139 -15.45 24.95 8.81
CA HIS A 1139 -15.87 23.96 7.82
C HIS A 1139 -17.39 23.78 7.80
N PHE A 1140 -18.02 23.73 8.98
CA PHE A 1140 -19.48 23.67 9.05
C PHE A 1140 -20.15 24.93 8.49
N ALA A 1141 -19.61 26.12 8.79
CA ALA A 1141 -20.10 27.38 8.23
C ALA A 1141 -19.93 27.43 6.70
N ILE A 1142 -18.82 26.91 6.16
CA ILE A 1142 -18.58 26.81 4.70
C ILE A 1142 -19.56 25.84 4.05
N LEU A 1143 -19.77 24.66 4.65
CA LEU A 1143 -20.79 23.71 4.19
C LEU A 1143 -22.17 24.37 4.18
N LYS A 1144 -22.56 25.05 5.26
CA LYS A 1144 -23.86 25.73 5.33
C LYS A 1144 -24.00 26.81 4.25
N CYS A 1145 -22.96 27.61 4.02
CA CYS A 1145 -22.93 28.58 2.92
C CYS A 1145 -23.08 27.91 1.55
N LEU A 1146 -22.40 26.79 1.30
CA LEU A 1146 -22.57 26.04 0.05
C LEU A 1146 -23.99 25.46 -0.08
N LEU A 1147 -24.58 24.93 0.99
CA LEU A 1147 -25.95 24.41 0.96
C LEU A 1147 -26.98 25.52 0.66
N THR A 1148 -26.80 26.72 1.21
CA THR A 1148 -27.78 27.81 1.07
C THR A 1148 -27.57 28.67 -0.17
N ASP A 1149 -26.31 28.97 -0.51
CA ASP A 1149 -25.97 30.08 -1.42
C ASP A 1149 -25.42 29.60 -2.78
N SER A 1150 -25.15 28.30 -2.93
CA SER A 1150 -24.59 27.71 -4.18
C SER A 1150 -25.63 27.16 -5.15
N ASN A 1151 -26.92 27.35 -4.89
CA ASN A 1151 -28.03 26.90 -5.77
C ASN A 1151 -27.95 25.39 -6.12
N GLY A 1152 -27.67 24.56 -5.12
CA GLY A 1152 -27.54 23.11 -5.25
C GLY A 1152 -26.27 22.67 -5.97
N CYS A 1153 -25.17 23.44 -5.91
CA CYS A 1153 -23.85 22.94 -6.29
C CYS A 1153 -23.36 21.86 -5.33
N VAL A 1154 -23.66 22.01 -4.04
CA VAL A 1154 -23.42 21.00 -3.00
C VAL A 1154 -24.73 20.67 -2.30
N THR A 1155 -25.02 19.39 -2.10
CA THR A 1155 -26.15 18.90 -1.30
C THR A 1155 -25.72 17.74 -0.39
N VAL A 1156 -26.50 17.46 0.65
CA VAL A 1156 -26.29 16.32 1.55
C VAL A 1156 -27.50 15.39 1.47
N ASP A 1157 -27.29 14.18 0.98
CA ASP A 1157 -28.30 13.12 0.96
C ASP A 1157 -28.36 12.49 2.37
N TYR A 1158 -29.45 12.76 3.08
CA TYR A 1158 -29.68 12.23 4.43
C TYR A 1158 -30.72 11.10 4.41
N ASN A 1159 -30.34 9.92 4.88
CA ASN A 1159 -31.23 8.79 5.09
C ASN A 1159 -31.20 8.33 6.55
N PRO A 1160 -32.25 8.62 7.35
CA PRO A 1160 -32.30 8.23 8.75
C PRO A 1160 -32.42 6.72 8.96
N GLN A 1161 -33.08 5.98 8.06
CA GLN A 1161 -33.28 4.54 8.22
C GLN A 1161 -31.96 3.76 8.05
N SER A 1162 -31.15 4.14 7.05
CA SER A 1162 -29.85 3.52 6.81
C SER A 1162 -28.70 4.19 7.58
N LYS A 1163 -28.99 5.22 8.40
CA LYS A 1163 -27.99 6.07 9.06
C LYS A 1163 -26.92 6.56 8.07
N SER A 1164 -27.36 7.03 6.92
CA SER A 1164 -26.49 7.49 5.83
C SER A 1164 -26.52 9.01 5.67
N LEU A 1165 -25.34 9.57 5.42
CA LEU A 1165 -25.10 10.95 5.04
C LEU A 1165 -24.10 10.89 3.88
N ILE A 1166 -24.48 11.39 2.70
CA ILE A 1166 -23.60 11.42 1.52
C ILE A 1166 -23.55 12.82 0.96
N VAL A 1167 -22.35 13.36 0.77
CA VAL A 1167 -22.11 14.65 0.13
C VAL A 1167 -22.22 14.47 -1.38
N ARG A 1168 -22.99 15.34 -2.03
CA ARG A 1168 -23.15 15.39 -3.49
C ARG A 1168 -22.64 16.72 -4.00
N VAL A 1169 -21.87 16.67 -5.09
CA VAL A 1169 -21.36 17.86 -5.77
C VAL A 1169 -21.70 17.80 -7.25
N ASP A 1170 -22.40 18.83 -7.74
CA ASP A 1170 -22.68 19.03 -9.17
C ASP A 1170 -21.51 19.76 -9.83
N ARG A 1171 -20.66 19.01 -10.56
CA ARG A 1171 -19.49 19.54 -11.29
C ARG A 1171 -19.82 20.74 -12.17
N SER A 1172 -20.99 20.76 -12.81
CA SER A 1172 -21.37 21.82 -13.75
C SER A 1172 -21.68 23.16 -13.07
N LYS A 1173 -21.95 23.12 -11.76
CA LYS A 1173 -22.32 24.30 -10.97
C LYS A 1173 -21.17 24.89 -10.17
N ILE A 1174 -20.01 24.24 -10.12
CA ILE A 1174 -18.85 24.71 -9.35
C ILE A 1174 -18.48 26.14 -9.75
N VAL A 1175 -18.15 26.36 -11.02
CA VAL A 1175 -17.70 27.68 -11.51
C VAL A 1175 -18.85 28.70 -11.48
N SER A 1176 -20.07 28.29 -11.83
CA SER A 1176 -21.20 29.20 -12.03
C SER A 1176 -21.91 29.61 -10.73
N HIS A 1177 -21.89 28.76 -9.69
CA HIS A 1177 -22.63 28.99 -8.44
C HIS A 1177 -21.79 28.72 -7.19
N GLY A 1178 -21.03 27.62 -7.17
CA GLY A 1178 -20.16 27.25 -6.05
C GLY A 1178 -19.12 28.32 -5.73
N LYS A 1179 -18.27 28.68 -6.70
CA LYS A 1179 -17.22 29.68 -6.53
C LYS A 1179 -17.77 31.07 -6.18
N PRO A 1180 -18.83 31.57 -6.84
CA PRO A 1180 -19.49 32.80 -6.42
C PRO A 1180 -20.01 32.77 -4.97
N ALA A 1181 -20.50 31.64 -4.47
CA ALA A 1181 -20.93 31.50 -3.07
C ALA A 1181 -19.74 31.64 -2.11
N LEU A 1182 -18.66 30.88 -2.35
CA LEU A 1182 -17.42 30.98 -1.57
C LEU A 1182 -16.85 32.40 -1.60
N GLY A 1183 -16.80 33.02 -2.79
CA GLY A 1183 -16.28 34.38 -2.98
C GLY A 1183 -17.07 35.45 -2.22
N ARG A 1184 -18.41 35.35 -2.15
CA ARG A 1184 -19.25 36.29 -1.37
C ARG A 1184 -19.00 36.15 0.14
N MET A 1185 -18.92 34.91 0.63
CA MET A 1185 -18.62 34.64 2.03
C MET A 1185 -17.23 35.16 2.39
N LEU A 1186 -16.23 34.81 1.58
CA LEU A 1186 -14.84 35.22 1.73
C LEU A 1186 -14.70 36.74 1.77
N LEU A 1187 -15.29 37.45 0.81
CA LEU A 1187 -15.26 38.90 0.75
C LEU A 1187 -15.85 39.55 2.00
N ARG A 1188 -16.94 39.00 2.54
CA ARG A 1188 -17.59 39.52 3.75
C ARG A 1188 -16.71 39.34 4.98
N LEU A 1189 -16.19 38.14 5.22
CA LEU A 1189 -15.31 37.88 6.36
C LEU A 1189 -14.03 38.72 6.28
N HIS A 1190 -13.46 38.85 5.08
CA HIS A 1190 -12.27 39.67 4.84
C HIS A 1190 -12.49 41.14 5.19
N LEU A 1191 -13.60 41.73 4.72
CA LEU A 1191 -13.91 43.13 5.00
C LEU A 1191 -14.17 43.38 6.48
N CYS A 1192 -14.94 42.51 7.14
CA CYS A 1192 -15.15 42.61 8.59
C CYS A 1192 -13.83 42.63 9.36
N ARG A 1193 -12.89 41.75 8.98
CA ARG A 1193 -11.54 41.71 9.55
C ARG A 1193 -10.76 43.00 9.30
N CYS A 1194 -10.72 43.46 8.07
CA CYS A 1194 -9.97 44.66 7.71
C CYS A 1194 -10.50 45.93 8.39
N THR A 1195 -11.82 46.06 8.59
CA THR A 1195 -12.47 47.29 9.08
C THR A 1195 -12.90 47.23 10.54
N ALA A 1196 -12.54 46.20 11.30
CA ALA A 1196 -13.00 45.98 12.67
C ALA A 1196 -14.54 45.98 12.84
N ASP A 1197 -15.30 45.55 11.82
CA ASP A 1197 -16.77 45.47 11.88
C ASP A 1197 -17.23 44.17 12.56
N VAL A 1198 -17.07 44.14 13.89
CA VAL A 1198 -17.38 42.98 14.73
C VAL A 1198 -18.87 42.64 14.69
N GLN A 1199 -19.74 43.65 14.69
CA GLN A 1199 -21.18 43.45 14.77
C GLN A 1199 -21.71 42.77 13.51
N SER A 1200 -21.35 43.27 12.32
CA SER A 1200 -21.77 42.66 11.07
C SER A 1200 -21.20 41.25 10.91
N CYS A 1201 -19.95 41.04 11.35
CA CYS A 1201 -19.33 39.72 11.31
C CYS A 1201 -20.06 38.71 12.20
N ARG A 1202 -20.36 39.09 13.44
CA ARG A 1202 -21.05 38.23 14.41
C ARG A 1202 -22.42 37.81 13.91
N GLU A 1203 -23.23 38.77 13.45
CA GLU A 1203 -24.56 38.52 12.91
C GLU A 1203 -24.53 37.53 11.73
N TYR A 1204 -23.56 37.65 10.84
CA TYR A 1204 -23.44 36.78 9.68
C TYR A 1204 -22.86 35.39 10.02
N TYR A 1205 -21.76 35.36 10.75
CA TYR A 1205 -20.99 34.14 10.99
C TYR A 1205 -21.65 33.22 12.04
N GLU A 1206 -22.31 33.78 13.05
CA GLU A 1206 -23.07 32.97 14.01
C GLU A 1206 -24.25 32.26 13.36
N GLU A 1207 -24.96 32.91 12.43
CA GLU A 1207 -26.03 32.27 11.69
C GLU A 1207 -25.50 31.11 10.82
N LEU A 1208 -24.38 31.31 10.11
CA LEU A 1208 -23.76 30.24 9.32
C LEU A 1208 -23.22 29.09 10.17
N SER A 1209 -22.76 29.37 11.40
CA SER A 1209 -22.24 28.35 12.31
C SER A 1209 -23.29 27.81 13.30
N TRP A 1210 -24.56 28.20 13.16
CA TRP A 1210 -25.64 27.73 14.01
C TRP A 1210 -26.10 26.31 13.65
N VAL A 1211 -26.15 25.43 14.67
CA VAL A 1211 -26.52 24.01 14.53
C VAL A 1211 -28.03 23.84 14.82
N HIS A 1212 -28.84 23.77 13.76
CA HIS A 1212 -30.29 23.49 13.86
C HIS A 1212 -30.59 22.01 14.15
N ALA A 1213 -31.86 21.69 14.43
CA ALA A 1213 -32.31 20.34 14.79
C ALA A 1213 -31.96 19.26 13.75
N GLU A 1214 -32.00 19.58 12.45
CA GLU A 1214 -31.58 18.65 11.39
C GLU A 1214 -30.09 18.28 11.49
N HIS A 1215 -29.24 19.25 11.80
CA HIS A 1215 -27.80 19.06 11.95
C HIS A 1215 -27.47 18.27 13.22
N LEU A 1216 -28.30 18.34 14.26
CA LEU A 1216 -28.16 17.48 15.44
C LEU A 1216 -28.42 16.01 15.08
N ALA A 1217 -29.39 15.73 14.21
CA ALA A 1217 -29.61 14.38 13.69
C ALA A 1217 -28.43 13.90 12.82
N TRP A 1218 -27.85 14.80 12.01
CA TRP A 1218 -26.64 14.47 11.24
C TRP A 1218 -25.46 14.16 12.16
N ARG A 1219 -25.31 14.93 13.25
CA ARG A 1219 -24.25 14.74 14.24
C ARG A 1219 -24.28 13.34 14.86
N GLU A 1220 -25.46 12.77 15.13
CA GLU A 1220 -25.56 11.40 15.64
C GLU A 1220 -24.96 10.37 14.67
N ILE A 1221 -25.19 10.54 13.36
CA ILE A 1221 -24.58 9.69 12.33
C ILE A 1221 -23.09 9.95 12.23
N VAL A 1222 -22.66 11.22 12.28
CA VAL A 1222 -21.24 11.59 12.22
C VAL A 1222 -20.47 10.95 13.38
N LEU A 1223 -20.99 11.00 14.60
CA LEU A 1223 -20.39 10.34 15.77
C LEU A 1223 -20.37 8.81 15.62
N ALA A 1224 -21.43 8.20 15.10
CA ALA A 1224 -21.48 6.76 14.88
C ALA A 1224 -20.50 6.28 13.79
N LYS A 1225 -20.11 7.15 12.86
CA LYS A 1225 -19.13 6.90 11.80
C LYS A 1225 -17.78 7.57 12.09
N GLN A 1226 -17.55 8.04 13.32
CA GLN A 1226 -16.34 8.76 13.68
C GLN A 1226 -15.15 7.81 13.62
N GLU A 1227 -14.13 8.21 12.88
CA GLU A 1227 -12.89 7.45 12.77
C GLU A 1227 -12.06 7.60 14.06
N PRO A 1228 -11.28 6.59 14.45
CA PRO A 1228 -10.34 6.71 15.56
C PRO A 1228 -9.40 7.89 15.35
N ARG A 1229 -9.11 8.63 16.43
CA ARG A 1229 -8.14 9.72 16.38
C ARG A 1229 -6.72 9.15 16.23
N TRP A 1230 -5.89 9.87 15.50
CA TRP A 1230 -4.52 9.44 15.23
C TRP A 1230 -3.65 9.59 16.47
N VAL A 1231 -2.73 8.65 16.62
CA VAL A 1231 -1.59 8.78 17.51
C VAL A 1231 -0.33 8.69 16.65
N PHE A 1232 0.61 9.59 16.89
CA PHE A 1232 1.84 9.65 16.11
C PHE A 1232 2.97 8.98 16.88
N VAL A 1233 3.60 7.99 16.26
CA VAL A 1233 4.87 7.47 16.73
C VAL A 1233 5.98 8.38 16.19
N GLN A 1234 6.78 8.93 17.09
CA GLN A 1234 7.94 9.75 16.73
C GLN A 1234 9.21 8.96 16.98
N ALA A 1235 10.20 9.12 16.11
CA ALA A 1235 11.52 8.53 16.28
C ALA A 1235 12.29 9.21 17.42
N ASN A 1236 13.30 8.53 17.96
CA ASN A 1236 14.27 9.14 18.87
C ASN A 1236 15.65 9.13 18.21
N THR A 1237 16.53 10.01 18.68
CA THR A 1237 17.93 10.03 18.28
C THR A 1237 18.81 9.79 19.51
N PHE A 1238 19.88 9.02 19.34
CA PHE A 1238 20.80 8.63 20.41
C PHE A 1238 22.24 8.91 19.99
N LEU A 1239 23.07 9.36 20.92
CA LEU A 1239 24.51 9.46 20.70
C LEU A 1239 25.22 8.13 21.00
N ARG A 1240 25.94 7.59 20.02
CA ARG A 1240 26.88 6.47 20.17
C ARG A 1240 28.30 6.96 19.88
N GLY A 1241 28.96 7.50 20.90
CA GLY A 1241 30.22 8.22 20.73
C GLY A 1241 29.97 9.59 20.11
N GLU A 1242 30.60 9.89 18.98
CA GLU A 1242 30.38 11.12 18.20
C GLU A 1242 29.28 10.97 17.13
N GLU A 1243 28.74 9.75 16.94
CA GLU A 1243 27.70 9.49 15.97
C GLU A 1243 26.30 9.63 16.58
N VAL A 1244 25.43 10.39 15.93
CA VAL A 1244 23.99 10.34 16.20
C VAL A 1244 23.42 9.10 15.52
N VAL A 1245 22.48 8.40 16.14
CA VAL A 1245 21.75 7.24 15.59
C VAL A 1245 20.26 7.48 15.73
N LEU A 1246 19.51 7.40 14.63
CA LEU A 1246 18.05 7.45 14.64
C LEU A 1246 17.49 6.06 14.99
N LYS A 1247 16.54 6.01 15.92
CA LYS A 1247 15.74 4.82 16.23
C LYS A 1247 14.27 5.10 15.90
N GLU A 1248 13.75 4.34 14.95
CA GLU A 1248 12.33 4.32 14.64
C GLU A 1248 11.61 3.27 15.49
N TYR A 1249 10.30 3.42 15.63
CA TYR A 1249 9.47 2.52 16.42
C TYR A 1249 8.27 2.08 15.60
N ALA A 1250 7.75 0.88 15.88
CA ALA A 1250 6.57 0.37 15.19
C ALA A 1250 5.36 1.30 15.36
N ALA A 1251 4.59 1.49 14.28
CA ALA A 1251 3.36 2.30 14.29
C ALA A 1251 2.19 1.59 15.02
N THR A 1252 2.35 1.39 16.32
CA THR A 1252 1.40 0.71 17.21
C THR A 1252 1.32 1.45 18.54
N ALA A 1253 0.27 1.22 19.34
CA ALA A 1253 0.15 1.79 20.69
C ALA A 1253 1.37 1.45 21.56
N LYS A 1254 1.86 0.21 21.50
CA LYS A 1254 3.08 -0.24 22.19
C LYS A 1254 4.32 0.54 21.71
N GLY A 1255 4.46 0.75 20.40
CA GLY A 1255 5.58 1.49 19.82
C GLY A 1255 5.57 2.98 20.17
N VAL A 1256 4.39 3.60 20.31
CA VAL A 1256 4.26 4.95 20.88
C VAL A 1256 4.80 4.94 22.31
N ILE A 1257 4.32 4.06 23.18
CA ILE A 1257 4.76 4.06 24.59
C ILE A 1257 6.26 3.77 24.70
N GLN A 1258 6.79 2.85 23.90
CA GLN A 1258 8.21 2.55 23.84
C GLN A 1258 9.03 3.78 23.40
N SER A 1259 8.58 4.50 22.37
CA SER A 1259 9.29 5.70 21.91
C SER A 1259 9.37 6.77 22.99
N TRP A 1260 8.32 6.92 23.79
CA TRP A 1260 8.29 7.82 24.93
C TRP A 1260 9.14 7.34 26.11
N ALA A 1261 9.13 6.05 26.41
CA ALA A 1261 9.93 5.49 27.51
C ALA A 1261 11.44 5.59 27.21
N GLU A 1262 11.86 5.22 26.01
CA GLU A 1262 13.26 5.27 25.60
C GLU A 1262 13.75 6.71 25.32
N ARG A 1263 12.86 7.69 25.27
CA ARG A 1263 13.22 9.11 25.14
C ARG A 1263 13.82 9.67 26.43
N GLN A 1264 13.64 8.98 27.56
CA GLN A 1264 14.21 9.35 28.87
C GLN A 1264 13.90 10.80 29.28
N VAL A 1265 12.63 11.19 29.12
CA VAL A 1265 12.09 12.53 29.40
C VAL A 1265 12.07 12.85 30.88
#